data_AF-A0A916GXH0-F1
#
_entry.id   AF-A0A916GXH0-F1
#
_cell.length_a   1.000
_cell.length_b   1.000
_cell.length_c   1.000
_cell.angle_alpha   90.00
_cell.angle_beta   90.00
_cell.angle_gamma   90.00
#
_symmetry.space_group_name_H-M   'P 1'
#
loop_
_entity.id
_entity.type
_entity.pdbx_description
1 polymer ?
#
loop_
_entity_poly.entity_id
_entity_poly.type
_entity_poly.pdbx_seq_one_letter_code
_entity_poly.pdbx_strand_id
1 'polypeptide(L)'
;MGAGLARRSGDIPARADRLNPTGISETPVPGKRAIADAELSAATAAAEVIAKRFRGLAKSLDRLSAEWKAEIGADSSEHVHELRVATRRAGVALYAFRELIPKRAWREAREAVKSLRQAAGVLRDCDVHADLFAELTVRDRERRLPACEHASDLINRERLVAESHLLEALRKTSGVQIERLSRRLVDSLESRPPDDLTVGKLAHQAMTQLASEAMVAASRDLGVAENLHALRIAMKHLRYSGDLFSAAMNDEFVASVLPRVEQAQQMLGDANDLATLVDRLDRCISELETTHRSEVPADPAALVQGLSGLRHRFAAVRDMRLSRAADWWRSSGLEDVLRQLAPDWKAQDQNGQAPSEPRGPGPPAMESTRRLMEQIAMPETTSMTEHVNGKAAAPAIEDRQRNLWLSGRRLAVIDIGSNSIRLLAVELIDDRSWKVLAEERAMTRLAQGLARSGEISPEAMARSVEAIGRFKAIADKIGVENVRAFATAAVREAGNRQDFVSLVRDRTGLALEIVSALDEGRLTHRSVARVFDLSQGTAAVADMGGGSLEVVFSQNGVITANTSMPLGAVRVTESLGGADACAGPRFTEMRSYAKRHIRRRVREPEVPPTILVGCGGTFTTLLTLAAAARGVLIERSSPALASLGPVSRAQIKALLKDLRKLTLEERLRVPGLPSDRADIVIAGFAVTERLMAHLGVSQLSVHPGGFREGLLMRMIDDQIADQDRSALDAPDAEHMSVIREFAGRCRYERAHSEHVAKLALHLFDQFRAESDLVQDLGSDRHERLLLEAAAVLHDVGIMVEYRRHHKHSETIVRHAELRGLTERESGLIAQVCRYHRKAEPRDTHSSFAALPEADRALVRRLAGLLRVADGLDRDHAQNVRDVHVRFGSAGVRLEVDAVGDPSVDLKAADDKAGLLRDVLGVRVRIDVPDQAEEAVDDGS
;
A
#
# COMPACT_ATOMS: atom_id res chain seq x y z
N MET A 1 -59.11 48.64 -15.48
CA MET A 1 -57.94 49.54 -15.39
C MET A 1 -56.77 48.76 -15.95
N GLY A 2 -56.51 48.84 -17.25
CA GLY A 2 -55.69 49.88 -17.88
C GLY A 2 -54.31 49.27 -18.14
N ALA A 3 -54.13 48.62 -19.30
CA ALA A 3 -53.26 49.08 -20.40
C ALA A 3 -51.76 48.79 -20.11
N GLY A 4 -50.96 48.14 -20.95
CA GLY A 4 -51.08 47.82 -22.36
C GLY A 4 -49.78 48.19 -23.07
N LEU A 5 -49.19 47.22 -23.79
CA LEU A 5 -48.38 47.36 -25.03
C LEU A 5 -46.94 47.92 -24.83
N ALA A 6 -45.90 47.55 -25.60
CA ALA A 6 -45.79 46.94 -26.93
C ALA A 6 -44.40 46.23 -27.06
N ARG A 7 -44.27 45.08 -27.77
CA ARG A 7 -43.68 44.90 -29.14
C ARG A 7 -42.20 45.37 -29.28
N ARG A 8 -41.26 44.76 -30.00
CA ARG A 8 -41.14 43.60 -30.93
C ARG A 8 -39.64 43.49 -31.33
N SER A 9 -39.16 42.27 -31.61
CA SER A 9 -38.16 41.83 -32.64
C SER A 9 -36.85 42.61 -32.94
N GLY A 10 -35.73 41.87 -33.03
CA GLY A 10 -34.61 42.20 -33.94
C GLY A 10 -33.20 41.69 -33.54
N ASP A 11 -32.74 40.63 -34.20
CA ASP A 11 -31.37 40.23 -34.64
C ASP A 11 -30.05 40.58 -33.87
N ILE A 12 -29.30 39.50 -33.52
CA ILE A 12 -27.87 39.12 -33.81
C ILE A 12 -26.75 40.23 -33.87
N PRO A 13 -25.44 40.04 -33.51
CA PRO A 13 -24.68 39.05 -32.70
C PRO A 13 -23.62 39.63 -31.69
N ALA A 14 -22.92 38.72 -30.98
CA ALA A 14 -21.48 38.74 -30.59
C ALA A 14 -21.05 39.20 -29.17
N ARG A 15 -20.42 38.23 -28.46
CA ARG A 15 -19.31 38.28 -27.47
C ARG A 15 -19.27 39.38 -26.39
N ALA A 16 -19.28 38.96 -25.12
CA ALA A 16 -18.15 39.10 -24.19
C ALA A 16 -18.43 38.43 -22.82
N ASP A 17 -17.36 37.88 -22.26
CA ASP A 17 -17.21 37.09 -21.03
C ASP A 17 -17.54 37.79 -19.70
N ARG A 18 -17.54 36.96 -18.62
CA ARG A 18 -17.29 37.20 -17.17
C ARG A 18 -18.55 37.18 -16.29
N LEU A 19 -18.64 36.53 -15.12
CA LEU A 19 -17.71 35.86 -14.19
C LEU A 19 -18.54 34.95 -13.26
N ASN A 20 -18.06 33.76 -12.91
CA ASN A 20 -18.44 33.05 -11.68
C ASN A 20 -17.19 32.34 -11.10
N PRO A 21 -16.89 32.46 -9.79
CA PRO A 21 -15.63 32.03 -9.21
C PRO A 21 -15.68 30.58 -8.71
N THR A 22 -14.53 29.91 -8.75
CA THR A 22 -14.27 28.48 -8.39
C THR A 22 -14.52 27.45 -9.50
N GLY A 23 -13.91 27.68 -10.66
CA GLY A 23 -13.64 26.62 -11.64
C GLY A 23 -12.30 25.95 -11.35
N ILE A 24 -12.30 24.78 -10.69
CA ILE A 24 -11.20 23.83 -10.76
C ILE A 24 -11.64 22.74 -11.75
N SER A 25 -11.32 22.98 -13.01
CA SER A 25 -11.30 21.98 -14.06
C SER A 25 -10.21 20.96 -13.73
N GLU A 26 -10.57 19.68 -13.61
CA GLU A 26 -9.62 18.58 -13.58
C GLU A 26 -8.82 18.59 -14.89
N THR A 27 -7.62 19.16 -14.80
CA THR A 27 -6.60 19.04 -15.85
C THR A 27 -5.90 17.69 -15.70
N PRO A 28 -5.61 16.98 -16.81
CA PRO A 28 -4.88 15.73 -16.76
C PRO A 28 -3.49 15.95 -16.18
N VAL A 29 -2.99 14.98 -15.40
CA VAL A 29 -1.64 14.95 -14.81
C VAL A 29 -0.60 15.49 -15.82
N PRO A 30 0.04 16.65 -15.56
CA PRO A 30 0.94 17.28 -16.50
C PRO A 30 2.31 16.59 -16.47
N GLY A 31 2.48 15.51 -17.25
CA GLY A 31 3.72 14.72 -17.23
C GLY A 31 4.30 14.28 -18.58
N LYS A 32 3.51 14.05 -19.63
CA LYS A 32 3.98 13.24 -20.79
C LYS A 32 4.02 13.91 -22.17
N ARG A 33 4.05 15.23 -22.27
CA ARG A 33 4.37 15.92 -23.54
C ARG A 33 5.44 16.97 -23.29
N ALA A 34 6.67 16.67 -23.67
CA ALA A 34 7.77 17.65 -23.63
C ALA A 34 8.11 18.17 -25.03
N ILE A 35 7.81 17.42 -26.09
CA ILE A 35 8.06 17.79 -27.48
C ILE A 35 6.97 17.10 -28.31
N ALA A 36 6.14 17.80 -29.09
CA ALA A 36 5.01 17.19 -29.78
C ALA A 36 5.30 16.78 -31.24
N ASP A 37 6.46 17.14 -31.78
CA ASP A 37 6.80 16.95 -33.19
C ASP A 37 8.31 16.71 -33.37
N ALA A 38 8.69 15.64 -34.07
CA ALA A 38 10.09 15.29 -34.35
C ALA A 38 10.74 16.22 -35.39
N GLU A 39 9.92 16.91 -36.19
CA GLU A 39 10.34 17.89 -37.21
C GLU A 39 10.50 19.31 -36.64
N LEU A 40 10.18 19.52 -35.35
CA LEU A 40 10.39 20.81 -34.69
C LEU A 40 11.89 21.17 -34.69
N SER A 41 12.21 22.46 -34.86
CA SER A 41 13.60 22.94 -34.69
C SER A 41 14.11 22.59 -33.29
N ALA A 42 15.35 22.09 -33.22
CA ALA A 42 15.99 21.74 -31.96
C ALA A 42 16.12 22.95 -31.01
N ALA A 43 16.27 24.17 -31.54
CA ALA A 43 16.31 25.40 -30.74
C ALA A 43 14.96 25.70 -30.07
N THR A 44 13.85 25.56 -30.80
CA THR A 44 12.49 25.78 -30.29
C THR A 44 12.13 24.75 -29.21
N ALA A 45 12.47 23.48 -29.42
CA ALA A 45 12.24 22.45 -28.40
C ALA A 45 13.16 22.63 -27.18
N ALA A 46 14.43 23.01 -27.40
CA ALA A 46 15.34 23.32 -26.31
C ALA A 46 14.78 24.44 -25.43
N ALA A 47 14.22 25.49 -26.04
CA ALA A 47 13.56 26.58 -25.33
C ALA A 47 12.37 26.09 -24.50
N GLU A 48 11.43 25.34 -25.10
CA GLU A 48 10.26 24.81 -24.40
C GLU A 48 10.63 23.89 -23.23
N VAL A 49 11.58 22.98 -23.47
CA VAL A 49 12.03 21.99 -22.48
C VAL A 49 12.78 22.67 -21.34
N ILE A 50 13.72 23.57 -21.63
CA ILE A 50 14.45 24.32 -20.60
C ILE A 50 13.48 25.15 -19.77
N ALA A 51 12.55 25.87 -20.41
CA ALA A 51 11.53 26.64 -19.71
C ALA A 51 10.72 25.75 -18.74
N LYS A 52 10.29 24.57 -19.21
CA LYS A 52 9.52 23.63 -18.39
C LYS A 52 10.33 23.07 -17.22
N ARG A 53 11.57 22.62 -17.45
CA ARG A 53 12.41 22.02 -16.40
C ARG A 53 12.86 23.04 -15.36
N PHE A 54 13.18 24.26 -15.78
CA PHE A 54 13.58 25.32 -14.87
C PHE A 54 12.41 25.90 -14.07
N ARG A 55 11.19 25.97 -14.65
CA ARG A 55 9.97 26.25 -13.87
C ARG A 55 9.72 25.20 -12.79
N GLY A 56 9.91 23.92 -13.12
CA GLY A 56 9.82 22.83 -12.14
C GLY A 56 10.85 22.99 -11.02
N LEU A 57 12.09 23.29 -11.37
CA LEU A 57 13.15 23.57 -10.40
C LEU A 57 12.83 24.77 -9.50
N ALA A 58 12.37 25.89 -10.07
CA ALA A 58 11.98 27.07 -9.31
C ALA A 58 10.86 26.76 -8.30
N LYS A 59 9.82 26.03 -8.72
CA LYS A 59 8.72 25.61 -7.84
C LYS A 59 9.19 24.75 -6.68
N SER A 60 10.02 23.73 -6.94
CA SER A 60 10.57 22.88 -5.87
C SER A 60 11.43 23.69 -4.90
N LEU A 61 12.18 24.68 -5.41
CA LEU A 61 13.00 25.56 -4.60
C LEU A 61 12.16 26.47 -3.69
N ASP A 62 11.10 27.06 -4.23
CA ASP A 62 10.22 27.96 -3.48
C ASP A 62 9.41 27.20 -2.42
N ARG A 63 8.96 25.98 -2.73
CA ARG A 63 8.27 25.10 -1.79
C ARG A 63 9.14 24.73 -0.60
N LEU A 64 10.35 24.23 -0.86
CA LEU A 64 11.32 23.89 0.18
C LEU A 64 11.73 25.14 1.00
N SER A 65 11.86 26.29 0.35
CA SER A 65 12.16 27.56 1.04
C SER A 65 11.01 28.08 1.90
N ALA A 66 9.76 27.72 1.59
CA ALA A 66 8.58 28.11 2.36
C ALA A 66 8.43 27.24 3.61
N GLU A 67 8.64 25.94 3.49
CA GLU A 67 8.59 25.00 4.61
C GLU A 67 9.71 25.26 5.63
N TRP A 68 10.93 25.52 5.17
CA TRP A 68 12.02 25.85 6.10
C TRP A 68 11.87 27.20 6.82
N LYS A 69 10.96 28.07 6.37
CA LYS A 69 10.57 29.28 7.11
C LYS A 69 9.52 29.02 8.19
N ALA A 70 8.87 27.86 8.18
CA ALA A 70 7.71 27.52 9.03
C ALA A 70 8.03 26.55 10.20
N GLU A 71 9.31 26.46 10.60
CA GLU A 71 9.88 25.53 11.60
C GLU A 71 9.97 24.04 11.16
N ILE A 72 11.03 23.37 11.61
CA ILE A 72 11.56 22.11 11.08
C ILE A 72 10.79 20.89 11.61
N GLY A 73 10.40 19.99 10.70
CA GLY A 73 9.87 18.64 11.01
C GLY A 73 10.27 17.62 9.95
N ALA A 74 9.93 16.34 10.18
CA ALA A 74 10.32 15.19 9.36
C ALA A 74 9.76 15.21 7.90
N ASP A 75 8.90 16.18 7.57
CA ASP A 75 8.28 16.40 6.26
C ASP A 75 9.22 17.02 5.20
N SER A 76 10.45 17.43 5.55
CA SER A 76 11.38 18.05 4.60
C SER A 76 12.09 17.05 3.67
N SER A 77 12.14 15.76 4.01
CA SER A 77 12.84 14.72 3.22
C SER A 77 12.24 14.55 1.81
N GLU A 78 10.91 14.60 1.70
CA GLU A 78 10.20 14.54 0.42
C GLU A 78 10.53 15.75 -0.45
N HIS A 79 10.56 16.95 0.13
CA HIS A 79 10.84 18.19 -0.58
C HIS A 79 12.31 18.31 -1.01
N VAL A 80 13.25 17.80 -0.21
CA VAL A 80 14.66 17.63 -0.59
C VAL A 80 14.80 16.63 -1.74
N HIS A 81 14.01 15.54 -1.73
CA HIS A 81 13.94 14.59 -2.84
C HIS A 81 13.39 15.23 -4.12
N GLU A 82 12.27 15.98 -4.04
CA GLU A 82 11.70 16.73 -5.16
C GLU A 82 12.73 17.70 -5.77
N LEU A 83 13.46 18.45 -4.93
CA LEU A 83 14.51 19.36 -5.37
C LEU A 83 15.67 18.59 -6.05
N ARG A 84 16.12 17.46 -5.48
CA ARG A 84 17.16 16.60 -6.08
C ARG A 84 16.73 16.07 -7.46
N VAL A 85 15.46 15.68 -7.62
CA VAL A 85 14.90 15.24 -8.91
C VAL A 85 14.81 16.40 -9.90
N ALA A 86 14.33 17.57 -9.46
CA ALA A 86 14.19 18.75 -10.30
C ALA A 86 15.53 19.27 -10.82
N THR A 87 16.55 19.37 -9.94
CA THR A 87 17.93 19.74 -10.33
C THR A 87 18.53 18.72 -11.30
N ARG A 88 18.22 17.44 -11.16
CA ARG A 88 18.68 16.38 -12.07
C ARG A 88 18.08 16.53 -13.47
N ARG A 89 16.76 16.69 -13.56
CA ARG A 89 16.04 16.92 -14.83
C ARG A 89 16.49 18.20 -15.53
N ALA A 90 16.67 19.28 -14.77
CA ALA A 90 17.17 20.55 -15.31
C ALA A 90 18.60 20.41 -15.86
N GLY A 91 19.49 19.74 -15.15
CA GLY A 91 20.88 19.54 -15.62
C GLY A 91 21.00 18.59 -16.81
N VAL A 92 20.12 17.60 -16.94
CA VAL A 92 20.06 16.74 -18.15
C VAL A 92 19.60 17.56 -19.35
N ALA A 93 18.58 18.41 -19.20
CA ALA A 93 18.18 19.33 -20.27
C ALA A 93 19.33 20.28 -20.68
N LEU A 94 20.05 20.87 -19.72
CA LEU A 94 21.22 21.70 -20.01
C LEU A 94 22.34 20.94 -20.74
N TYR A 95 22.53 19.66 -20.42
CA TYR A 95 23.54 18.83 -21.07
C TYR A 95 23.13 18.44 -22.48
N ALA A 96 21.87 18.02 -22.67
CA ALA A 96 21.32 17.59 -23.95
C ALA A 96 21.33 18.71 -25.01
N PHE A 97 21.08 19.96 -24.59
CA PHE A 97 21.04 21.12 -25.49
C PHE A 97 22.31 21.99 -25.41
N ARG A 98 23.42 21.48 -24.86
CA ARG A 98 24.63 22.28 -24.60
C ARG A 98 25.22 22.99 -25.84
N GLU A 99 25.11 22.37 -27.01
CA GLU A 99 25.64 22.90 -28.28
C GLU A 99 24.78 24.07 -28.81
N LEU A 100 23.53 24.14 -28.37
CA LEU A 100 22.58 25.20 -28.75
C LEU A 100 22.67 26.41 -27.82
N ILE A 101 23.13 26.23 -26.58
CA ILE A 101 23.18 27.27 -25.56
C ILE A 101 24.52 28.01 -25.61
N PRO A 102 24.54 29.36 -25.56
CA PRO A 102 25.78 30.12 -25.45
C PRO A 102 26.64 29.69 -24.24
N LYS A 103 27.96 29.49 -24.45
CA LYS A 103 28.90 28.98 -23.43
C LYS A 103 28.89 29.74 -22.10
N ARG A 104 28.55 31.04 -22.10
CA ARG A 104 28.43 31.84 -20.87
C ARG A 104 27.15 31.51 -20.10
N ALA A 105 26.00 31.52 -20.78
CA ALA A 105 24.70 31.21 -20.18
C ALA A 105 24.64 29.75 -19.69
N TRP A 106 25.22 28.81 -20.45
CA TRP A 106 25.32 27.42 -20.05
C TRP A 106 26.13 27.23 -18.77
N ARG A 107 27.30 27.89 -18.65
CA ARG A 107 28.13 27.81 -17.44
C ARG A 107 27.40 28.33 -16.21
N GLU A 108 26.74 29.48 -16.34
CA GLU A 108 25.99 30.10 -15.25
C GLU A 108 24.84 29.19 -14.77
N ALA A 109 24.04 28.67 -15.70
CA ALA A 109 22.93 27.77 -15.37
C ALA A 109 23.41 26.42 -14.82
N ARG A 110 24.51 25.87 -15.37
CA ARG A 110 25.12 24.63 -14.89
C ARG A 110 25.61 24.78 -13.45
N GLU A 111 26.27 25.90 -13.12
CA GLU A 111 26.81 26.10 -11.77
C GLU A 111 25.68 26.26 -10.73
N ALA A 112 24.62 26.99 -11.07
CA ALA A 112 23.43 27.11 -10.21
C ALA A 112 22.78 25.74 -9.94
N VAL A 113 22.55 24.95 -10.99
CA VAL A 113 21.96 23.60 -10.87
C VAL A 113 22.89 22.64 -10.12
N LYS A 114 24.21 22.73 -10.34
CA LYS A 114 25.22 21.89 -9.68
C LYS A 114 25.30 22.18 -8.19
N SER A 115 25.35 23.45 -7.79
CA SER A 115 25.41 23.86 -6.38
C SER A 115 24.21 23.34 -5.59
N LEU A 116 22.99 23.57 -6.10
CA LEU A 116 21.76 23.06 -5.48
C LEU A 116 21.72 21.52 -5.41
N ARG A 117 22.18 20.85 -6.48
CA ARG A 117 22.23 19.38 -6.52
C ARG A 117 23.20 18.79 -5.51
N GLN A 118 24.37 19.41 -5.32
CA GLN A 118 25.38 18.92 -4.37
C GLN A 118 24.86 19.05 -2.94
N ALA A 119 24.30 20.21 -2.59
CA ALA A 119 23.76 20.44 -1.25
C ALA A 119 22.57 19.50 -0.93
N ALA A 120 21.61 19.35 -1.86
CA ALA A 120 20.49 18.40 -1.70
C ALA A 120 20.90 16.93 -1.75
N GLY A 121 22.01 16.60 -2.42
CA GLY A 121 22.54 15.25 -2.52
C GLY A 121 23.03 14.74 -1.16
N VAL A 122 23.88 15.51 -0.49
CA VAL A 122 24.49 15.12 0.79
C VAL A 122 23.43 14.94 1.87
N LEU A 123 22.45 15.86 1.95
CA LEU A 123 21.36 15.76 2.91
C LEU A 123 20.51 14.51 2.67
N ARG A 124 20.12 14.25 1.41
CA ARG A 124 19.34 13.06 1.07
C ARG A 124 20.11 11.76 1.30
N ASP A 125 21.42 11.74 1.08
CA ASP A 125 22.22 10.55 1.34
C ASP A 125 22.28 10.27 2.86
N CYS A 126 22.23 11.29 3.73
CA CYS A 126 22.06 11.09 5.17
C CYS A 126 20.66 10.54 5.53
N ASP A 127 19.60 11.06 4.91
CA ASP A 127 18.24 10.55 5.13
C ASP A 127 18.14 9.07 4.71
N VAL A 128 18.68 8.71 3.54
CA VAL A 128 18.69 7.32 3.04
C VAL A 128 19.52 6.40 3.96
N HIS A 129 20.65 6.87 4.49
CA HIS A 129 21.44 6.06 5.42
C HIS A 129 20.71 5.85 6.75
N ALA A 130 20.00 6.88 7.25
CA ALA A 130 19.16 6.73 8.44
C ALA A 130 18.05 5.68 8.22
N ASP A 131 17.42 5.69 7.04
CA ASP A 131 16.42 4.69 6.64
C ASP A 131 17.03 3.27 6.60
N LEU A 132 18.21 3.09 6.03
CA LEU A 132 18.91 1.79 5.98
C LEU A 132 19.27 1.24 7.38
N PHE A 133 19.52 2.12 8.35
CA PHE A 133 19.70 1.73 9.75
C PHE A 133 18.36 1.41 10.43
N ALA A 134 17.29 2.11 10.05
CA ALA A 134 15.92 1.82 10.48
C ALA A 134 15.49 0.40 10.06
N GLU A 135 15.97 -0.09 8.92
CA GLU A 135 15.73 -1.42 8.35
C GLU A 135 16.50 -2.58 9.03
N LEU A 136 17.43 -2.32 9.95
CA LEU A 136 18.09 -3.38 10.72
C LEU A 136 17.09 -4.11 11.61
N THR A 137 17.15 -5.46 11.65
CA THR A 137 16.32 -6.26 12.56
C THR A 137 16.53 -5.83 14.02
N VAL A 138 15.48 -5.94 14.85
CA VAL A 138 15.53 -5.58 16.28
C VAL A 138 16.69 -6.29 16.98
N ARG A 139 16.85 -7.60 16.74
CA ARG A 139 17.93 -8.42 17.30
C ARG A 139 19.33 -7.98 16.87
N ASP A 140 19.48 -7.50 15.63
CA ASP A 140 20.77 -7.00 15.14
C ASP A 140 21.12 -5.63 15.70
N ARG A 141 20.09 -4.79 15.92
CA ARG A 141 20.23 -3.48 16.55
C ARG A 141 20.61 -3.63 18.01
N GLU A 142 19.95 -4.52 18.76
CA GLU A 142 20.26 -4.80 20.17
C GLU A 142 21.67 -5.38 20.36
N ARG A 143 22.08 -6.34 19.53
CA ARG A 143 23.42 -6.96 19.62
C ARG A 143 24.56 -5.98 19.38
N ARG A 144 24.29 -4.87 18.69
CA ARG A 144 25.28 -3.86 18.28
C ARG A 144 24.82 -2.46 18.68
N LEU A 145 24.02 -2.35 19.74
CA LEU A 145 23.33 -1.12 20.11
C LEU A 145 24.29 0.08 20.23
N PRO A 146 25.46 -0.03 20.89
CA PRO A 146 26.41 1.08 20.96
C PRO A 146 26.96 1.53 19.59
N ALA A 147 27.17 0.59 18.66
CA ALA A 147 27.63 0.91 17.31
C ALA A 147 26.52 1.51 16.43
N CYS A 148 25.28 1.05 16.61
CA CYS A 148 24.10 1.61 15.93
C CYS A 148 23.81 3.02 16.40
N GLU A 149 23.85 3.28 17.71
CA GLU A 149 23.69 4.61 18.29
C GLU A 149 24.79 5.56 17.79
N HIS A 150 26.05 5.14 17.86
CA HIS A 150 27.17 5.96 17.40
C HIS A 150 27.10 6.30 15.90
N ALA A 151 26.78 5.31 15.05
CA ALA A 151 26.59 5.55 13.62
C ALA A 151 25.39 6.47 13.35
N SER A 152 24.31 6.33 14.11
CA SER A 152 23.12 7.18 13.97
C SER A 152 23.42 8.63 14.39
N ASP A 153 24.17 8.83 15.47
CA ASP A 153 24.62 10.14 15.92
C ASP A 153 25.55 10.80 14.90
N LEU A 154 26.45 10.03 14.28
CA LEU A 154 27.28 10.51 13.18
C LEU A 154 26.42 10.96 11.99
N ILE A 155 25.48 10.12 11.55
CA ILE A 155 24.57 10.44 10.44
C ILE A 155 23.75 11.70 10.75
N ASN A 156 23.24 11.84 11.97
CA ASN A 156 22.49 13.01 12.41
C ASN A 156 23.35 14.28 12.42
N ARG A 157 24.61 14.21 12.89
CA ARG A 157 25.54 15.35 12.84
C ARG A 157 25.87 15.78 11.41
N GLU A 158 26.20 14.82 10.54
CA GLU A 158 26.45 15.11 9.11
C GLU A 158 25.20 15.67 8.42
N ARG A 159 24.01 15.20 8.81
CA ARG A 159 22.71 15.69 8.33
C ARG A 159 22.50 17.16 8.68
N LEU A 160 22.76 17.57 9.93
CA LEU A 160 22.63 18.97 10.38
C LEU A 160 23.59 19.92 9.63
N VAL A 161 24.81 19.47 9.36
CA VAL A 161 25.78 20.22 8.54
C VAL A 161 25.30 20.34 7.09
N ALA A 162 24.80 19.24 6.51
CA ALA A 162 24.26 19.23 5.16
C ALA A 162 23.02 20.13 5.00
N GLU A 163 22.17 20.16 6.02
CA GLU A 163 21.01 21.06 6.11
C GLU A 163 21.46 22.52 6.10
N SER A 164 22.49 22.86 6.88
CA SER A 164 23.07 24.21 6.91
C SER A 164 23.61 24.65 5.54
N HIS A 165 24.33 23.76 4.84
CA HIS A 165 24.83 24.04 3.49
C HIS A 165 23.71 24.21 2.46
N LEU A 166 22.63 23.42 2.56
CA LEU A 166 21.49 23.57 1.67
C LEU A 166 20.74 24.87 1.94
N LEU A 167 20.56 25.27 3.21
CA LEU A 167 20.02 26.58 3.56
C LEU A 167 20.86 27.72 2.98
N GLU A 168 22.19 27.63 3.03
CA GLU A 168 23.07 28.62 2.40
C GLU A 168 22.91 28.65 0.87
N ALA A 169 22.79 27.49 0.23
CA ALA A 169 22.55 27.39 -1.21
C ALA A 169 21.19 28.00 -1.62
N LEU A 170 20.14 27.79 -0.81
CA LEU A 170 18.82 28.40 -0.99
C LEU A 170 18.83 29.92 -0.81
N ARG A 171 19.64 30.43 0.12
CA ARG A 171 19.83 31.90 0.30
C ARG A 171 20.50 32.54 -0.91
N LYS A 172 21.45 31.84 -1.54
CA LYS A 172 22.19 32.32 -2.72
C LYS A 172 21.37 32.20 -4.02
N THR A 173 20.47 31.23 -4.09
CA THR A 173 19.70 30.88 -5.30
C THR A 173 18.22 30.69 -4.97
N SER A 174 17.40 31.67 -5.36
CA SER A 174 15.94 31.71 -5.23
C SER A 174 15.21 31.25 -6.50
N GLY A 175 13.93 30.87 -6.37
CA GLY A 175 13.12 30.47 -7.54
C GLY A 175 13.08 31.58 -8.59
N VAL A 176 12.99 32.84 -8.16
CA VAL A 176 13.06 34.02 -9.02
C VAL A 176 14.38 34.11 -9.81
N GLN A 177 15.52 33.76 -9.19
CA GLN A 177 16.81 33.74 -9.89
C GLN A 177 16.88 32.59 -10.91
N ILE A 178 16.33 31.42 -10.59
CA ILE A 178 16.21 30.29 -11.53
C ILE A 178 15.30 30.63 -12.71
N GLU A 179 14.19 31.34 -12.49
CA GLU A 179 13.30 31.79 -13.57
C GLU A 179 13.94 32.87 -14.45
N ARG A 180 14.74 33.78 -13.87
CA ARG A 180 15.54 34.75 -14.64
C ARG A 180 16.62 34.06 -15.48
N LEU A 181 17.28 33.04 -14.94
CA LEU A 181 18.21 32.19 -15.67
C LEU A 181 17.49 31.47 -16.83
N SER A 182 16.32 30.89 -16.56
CA SER A 182 15.49 30.22 -17.56
C SER A 182 15.12 31.14 -18.71
N ARG A 183 14.65 32.36 -18.42
CA ARG A 183 14.28 33.34 -19.45
C ARG A 183 15.46 33.68 -20.35
N ARG A 184 16.62 33.99 -19.77
CA ARG A 184 17.84 34.27 -20.56
C ARG A 184 18.25 33.10 -21.46
N LEU A 185 18.11 31.86 -20.98
CA LEU A 185 18.40 30.67 -21.79
C LEU A 185 17.40 30.54 -22.95
N VAL A 186 16.10 30.69 -22.67
CA VAL A 186 15.02 30.65 -23.66
C VAL A 186 15.20 31.73 -24.72
N ASP A 187 15.38 32.99 -24.30
CA ASP A 187 15.58 34.13 -25.19
C ASP A 187 16.78 33.89 -26.12
N SER A 188 17.87 33.32 -25.59
CA SER A 188 19.06 33.00 -26.38
C SER A 188 18.87 31.89 -27.40
N LEU A 189 17.92 30.98 -27.16
CA LEU A 189 17.59 29.87 -28.06
C LEU A 189 16.59 30.33 -29.12
N GLU A 190 15.60 31.13 -28.73
CA GLU A 190 14.60 31.72 -29.65
C GLU A 190 15.23 32.77 -30.58
N SER A 191 16.31 33.44 -30.17
CA SER A 191 17.04 34.40 -31.00
C SER A 191 18.01 33.76 -32.01
N ARG A 192 18.16 32.43 -32.03
CA ARG A 192 19.07 31.77 -32.99
C ARG A 192 18.44 31.75 -34.39
N PRO A 193 19.27 31.90 -35.45
CA PRO A 193 18.79 31.69 -36.81
C PRO A 193 18.32 30.24 -36.98
N PRO A 194 17.30 29.98 -37.83
CA PRO A 194 16.83 28.62 -38.10
C PRO A 194 17.97 27.74 -38.61
N ASP A 195 18.13 26.56 -38.03
CA ASP A 195 19.05 25.52 -38.48
C ASP A 195 18.29 24.26 -38.94
N ASP A 196 18.93 23.44 -39.76
CA ASP A 196 18.36 22.17 -40.27
C ASP A 196 18.35 21.04 -39.21
N LEU A 197 18.70 21.37 -37.96
CA LEU A 197 18.77 20.44 -36.84
C LEU A 197 17.39 20.33 -36.19
N THR A 198 16.71 19.22 -36.46
CA THR A 198 15.42 18.91 -35.84
C THR A 198 15.63 18.21 -34.49
N VAL A 199 14.60 18.21 -33.65
CA VAL A 199 14.61 17.46 -32.40
C VAL A 199 14.82 15.97 -32.63
N GLY A 200 14.21 15.39 -33.66
CA GLY A 200 14.39 13.98 -33.98
C GLY A 200 15.87 13.65 -34.24
N LYS A 201 16.58 14.50 -35.01
CA LYS A 201 18.02 14.35 -35.27
C LYS A 201 18.86 14.49 -34.00
N LEU A 202 18.56 15.49 -33.16
CA LEU A 202 19.27 15.70 -31.90
C LEU A 202 19.03 14.55 -30.89
N ALA A 203 17.77 14.09 -30.79
CA ALA A 203 17.38 12.96 -29.96
C ALA A 203 18.12 11.70 -30.39
N HIS A 204 18.16 11.41 -31.69
CA HIS A 204 18.90 10.28 -32.23
C HIS A 204 20.39 10.37 -31.88
N GLN A 205 21.05 11.50 -32.16
CA GLN A 205 22.47 11.71 -31.82
C GLN A 205 22.76 11.55 -30.32
N ALA A 206 21.93 12.16 -29.45
CA ALA A 206 22.12 12.09 -28.01
C ALA A 206 21.90 10.67 -27.46
N MET A 207 20.89 9.95 -27.95
CA MET A 207 20.57 8.61 -27.48
C MET A 207 21.56 7.57 -27.99
N THR A 208 22.06 7.69 -29.22
CA THR A 208 23.15 6.86 -29.74
C THR A 208 24.44 7.05 -28.96
N GLN A 209 24.79 8.30 -28.63
CA GLN A 209 25.97 8.59 -27.80
C GLN A 209 25.84 8.00 -26.39
N LEU A 210 24.69 8.20 -25.73
CA LEU A 210 24.44 7.68 -24.37
C LEU A 210 24.33 6.16 -24.32
N ALA A 211 23.77 5.54 -25.36
CA ALA A 211 23.77 4.09 -25.52
C ALA A 211 25.20 3.57 -25.69
N SER A 212 26.04 4.27 -26.46
CA SER A 212 27.47 3.92 -26.61
C SER A 212 28.23 4.05 -25.28
N GLU A 213 28.02 5.13 -24.52
CA GLU A 213 28.61 5.30 -23.18
C GLU A 213 28.17 4.21 -22.21
N ALA A 214 26.90 3.82 -22.25
CA ALA A 214 26.36 2.70 -21.49
C ALA A 214 27.01 1.37 -21.87
N MET A 215 27.17 1.11 -23.17
CA MET A 215 27.83 -0.10 -23.68
C MET A 215 29.31 -0.15 -23.29
N VAL A 216 30.02 0.98 -23.33
CA VAL A 216 31.43 1.08 -22.87
C VAL A 216 31.55 0.86 -21.37
N ALA A 217 30.60 1.36 -20.57
CA ALA A 217 30.57 1.09 -19.14
C ALA A 217 30.24 -0.39 -18.86
N ALA A 218 29.35 -0.98 -19.65
CA ALA A 218 28.92 -2.37 -19.55
C ALA A 218 29.98 -3.38 -20.01
N SER A 219 30.90 -2.99 -20.91
CA SER A 219 31.96 -3.86 -21.43
C SER A 219 33.12 -4.05 -20.45
N ARG A 220 33.11 -3.32 -19.32
CA ARG A 220 34.09 -3.49 -18.25
C ARG A 220 33.66 -4.65 -17.35
N ASP A 221 34.58 -5.15 -16.53
CA ASP A 221 34.25 -6.20 -15.56
C ASP A 221 33.19 -5.71 -14.56
N LEU A 222 31.95 -6.19 -14.74
CA LEU A 222 30.81 -5.87 -13.89
C LEU A 222 30.88 -6.55 -12.51
N GLY A 223 31.88 -7.40 -12.26
CA GLY A 223 32.23 -7.84 -10.91
C GLY A 223 32.90 -6.74 -10.07
N VAL A 224 33.36 -5.66 -10.69
CA VAL A 224 34.05 -4.54 -10.01
C VAL A 224 33.07 -3.39 -9.72
N ALA A 225 33.00 -2.97 -8.46
CA ALA A 225 32.06 -1.95 -8.00
C ALA A 225 32.19 -0.59 -8.72
N GLU A 226 33.42 -0.17 -9.04
CA GLU A 226 33.66 1.08 -9.79
C GLU A 226 33.07 1.04 -11.20
N ASN A 227 33.14 -0.12 -11.86
CA ASN A 227 32.56 -0.30 -13.20
C ASN A 227 31.04 -0.29 -13.16
N LEU A 228 30.42 -0.90 -12.14
CA LEU A 228 28.98 -0.82 -11.90
C LEU A 228 28.53 0.61 -11.57
N HIS A 229 29.35 1.40 -10.87
CA HIS A 229 29.09 2.82 -10.65
C HIS A 229 29.14 3.63 -11.96
N ALA A 230 30.11 3.36 -12.83
CA ALA A 230 30.16 3.97 -14.17
C ALA A 230 28.92 3.62 -15.00
N LEU A 231 28.49 2.35 -14.98
CA LEU A 231 27.27 1.90 -15.64
C LEU A 231 26.01 2.57 -15.07
N ARG A 232 25.94 2.75 -13.74
CA ARG A 232 24.87 3.48 -13.06
C ARG A 232 24.73 4.90 -13.58
N ILE A 233 25.85 5.60 -13.76
CA ILE A 233 25.86 6.98 -14.28
C ILE A 233 25.34 7.00 -15.72
N ALA A 234 25.82 6.09 -16.56
CA ALA A 234 25.40 5.98 -17.95
C ALA A 234 23.90 5.65 -18.08
N MET A 235 23.39 4.68 -17.31
CA MET A 235 21.96 4.33 -17.26
C MET A 235 21.08 5.49 -16.82
N LYS A 236 21.54 6.26 -15.83
CA LYS A 236 20.83 7.47 -15.39
C LYS A 236 20.75 8.49 -16.51
N HIS A 237 21.86 8.80 -17.18
CA HIS A 237 21.83 9.75 -18.29
C HIS A 237 20.95 9.27 -19.44
N LEU A 238 20.99 7.98 -19.75
CA LEU A 238 20.15 7.38 -20.78
C LEU A 238 18.66 7.47 -20.43
N ARG A 239 18.27 7.17 -19.18
CA ARG A 239 16.87 7.30 -18.72
C ARG A 239 16.36 8.73 -18.85
N TYR A 240 17.06 9.69 -18.26
CA TYR A 240 16.57 11.07 -18.22
C TYR A 240 16.56 11.72 -19.61
N SER A 241 17.49 11.36 -20.50
CA SER A 241 17.46 11.80 -21.90
C SER A 241 16.35 11.10 -22.68
N GLY A 242 16.09 9.83 -22.40
CA GLY A 242 14.96 9.10 -22.94
C GLY A 242 13.60 9.71 -22.53
N ASP A 243 13.44 10.09 -21.26
CA ASP A 243 12.27 10.84 -20.76
C ASP A 243 12.16 12.25 -21.39
N LEU A 244 13.29 12.83 -21.80
CA LEU A 244 13.35 14.14 -22.43
C LEU A 244 12.83 14.09 -23.86
N PHE A 245 13.29 13.07 -24.60
CA PHE A 245 13.05 12.91 -26.02
C PHE A 245 11.95 11.91 -26.34
N SER A 246 11.26 11.34 -25.34
CA SER A 246 10.31 10.23 -25.52
C SER A 246 9.27 10.47 -26.63
N ALA A 247 8.84 11.71 -26.82
CA ALA A 247 7.84 12.06 -27.82
C ALA A 247 8.41 12.36 -29.23
N ALA A 248 9.74 12.44 -29.36
CA ALA A 248 10.47 12.47 -30.62
C ALA A 248 11.15 11.12 -30.95
N MET A 249 10.91 10.09 -30.14
CA MET A 249 11.43 8.73 -30.31
C MET A 249 10.31 7.79 -30.76
N ASN A 250 10.66 6.64 -31.34
CA ASN A 250 9.66 5.65 -31.76
C ASN A 250 8.96 5.02 -30.54
N ASP A 251 7.69 4.64 -30.72
CA ASP A 251 6.86 4.08 -29.65
C ASP A 251 7.42 2.76 -29.10
N GLU A 252 8.12 1.99 -29.94
CA GLU A 252 8.78 0.74 -29.56
C GLU A 252 9.90 0.97 -28.54
N PHE A 253 10.74 1.99 -28.72
CA PHE A 253 11.80 2.36 -27.79
C PHE A 253 11.23 2.81 -26.44
N VAL A 254 10.17 3.62 -26.47
CA VAL A 254 9.49 4.12 -25.27
C VAL A 254 8.82 2.98 -24.49
N ALA A 255 8.21 2.02 -25.19
CA ALA A 255 7.50 0.91 -24.56
C ALA A 255 8.40 -0.24 -24.10
N SER A 256 9.55 -0.46 -24.74
CA SER A 256 10.41 -1.62 -24.48
C SER A 256 11.75 -1.30 -23.82
N VAL A 257 12.36 -0.15 -24.11
CA VAL A 257 13.72 0.19 -23.66
C VAL A 257 13.70 1.02 -22.40
N LEU A 258 12.89 2.08 -22.34
CA LEU A 258 12.82 2.96 -21.17
C LEU A 258 12.47 2.21 -19.88
N PRO A 259 11.52 1.26 -19.85
CA PRO A 259 11.24 0.49 -18.64
C PRO A 259 12.43 -0.35 -18.16
N ARG A 260 13.21 -0.91 -19.10
CA ARG A 260 14.42 -1.69 -18.78
C ARG A 260 15.55 -0.81 -18.28
N VAL A 261 15.75 0.37 -18.89
CA VAL A 261 16.74 1.36 -18.40
C VAL A 261 16.35 1.89 -17.03
N GLU A 262 15.05 2.08 -16.76
CA GLU A 262 14.52 2.43 -15.44
C GLU A 262 14.81 1.33 -14.41
N GLN A 263 14.57 0.07 -14.74
CA GLN A 263 14.89 -1.07 -13.89
C GLN A 263 16.39 -1.18 -13.59
N ALA A 264 17.25 -1.03 -14.61
CA ALA A 264 18.70 -1.02 -14.47
C ALA A 264 19.17 0.10 -13.51
N GLN A 265 18.62 1.31 -13.69
CA GLN A 265 18.92 2.45 -12.82
C GLN A 265 18.54 2.18 -11.37
N GLN A 266 17.38 1.54 -11.12
CA GLN A 266 16.93 1.27 -9.75
C GLN A 266 17.87 0.29 -9.05
N MET A 267 18.18 -0.84 -9.70
CA MET A 267 19.06 -1.87 -9.13
C MET A 267 20.47 -1.33 -8.82
N LEU A 268 21.03 -0.55 -9.74
CA LEU A 268 22.33 0.11 -9.54
C LEU A 268 22.25 1.29 -8.55
N GLY A 269 21.06 1.87 -8.36
CA GLY A 269 20.75 2.86 -7.33
C GLY A 269 20.90 2.27 -5.94
N ASP A 270 20.12 1.23 -5.67
CA ASP A 270 20.01 0.54 -4.38
C ASP A 270 21.34 -0.05 -3.89
N ALA A 271 22.20 -0.49 -4.82
CA ALA A 271 23.53 -0.99 -4.48
C ALA A 271 24.51 0.15 -4.14
N ASN A 272 24.40 1.29 -4.82
CA ASN A 272 25.26 2.43 -4.55
C ASN A 272 24.97 3.07 -3.19
N ASP A 273 23.71 3.09 -2.75
CA ASP A 273 23.34 3.72 -1.48
C ASP A 273 23.90 2.93 -0.28
N LEU A 274 24.02 1.60 -0.43
CA LEU A 274 24.78 0.76 0.52
C LEU A 274 26.28 0.98 0.42
N ALA A 275 26.82 1.23 -0.78
CA ALA A 275 28.25 1.51 -0.96
C ALA A 275 28.67 2.82 -0.27
N THR A 276 27.85 3.86 -0.36
CA THR A 276 28.08 5.14 0.33
C THR A 276 27.94 5.01 1.85
N LEU A 277 27.09 4.11 2.32
CA LEU A 277 26.97 3.80 3.75
C LEU A 277 28.20 3.05 4.28
N VAL A 278 28.68 2.06 3.53
CA VAL A 278 29.90 1.31 3.86
C VAL A 278 31.11 2.24 3.95
N ASP A 279 31.27 3.15 2.99
CA ASP A 279 32.34 4.16 3.00
C ASP A 279 32.24 5.10 4.23
N ARG A 280 31.01 5.51 4.58
CA ARG A 280 30.77 6.30 5.81
C ARG A 280 31.20 5.56 7.06
N LEU A 281 30.91 4.26 7.15
CA LEU A 281 31.33 3.42 8.28
C LEU A 281 32.84 3.18 8.30
N ASP A 282 33.49 2.98 7.14
CA ASP A 282 34.94 2.84 7.02
C ASP A 282 35.68 4.10 7.52
N ARG A 283 35.16 5.31 7.22
CA ARG A 283 35.68 6.57 7.77
C ARG A 283 35.51 6.67 9.28
N CYS A 284 34.32 6.34 9.79
CA CYS A 284 34.04 6.34 11.22
C CYS A 284 34.97 5.40 12.01
N ILE A 285 35.21 4.20 11.49
CA ILE A 285 36.16 3.24 12.06
C ILE A 285 37.58 3.82 12.08
N SER A 286 38.03 4.38 10.95
CA SER A 286 39.38 4.97 10.83
C SER A 286 39.59 6.16 11.78
N GLU A 287 38.58 6.99 11.98
CA GLU A 287 38.60 8.12 12.93
C GLU A 287 38.73 7.62 14.38
N LEU A 288 37.97 6.57 14.75
CA LEU A 288 38.04 5.98 16.09
C LEU A 288 39.39 5.29 16.36
N GLU A 289 40.02 4.71 15.33
CA GLU A 289 41.33 4.06 15.44
C GLU A 289 42.51 5.04 15.54
N THR A 290 42.35 6.27 15.00
CA THR A 290 43.42 7.28 14.93
C THR A 290 43.33 8.37 16.00
N THR A 291 42.20 8.48 16.71
CA THR A 291 41.99 9.51 17.74
C THR A 291 42.70 9.16 19.06
N HIS A 292 43.73 9.92 19.42
CA HIS A 292 44.54 9.75 20.65
C HIS A 292 44.27 10.80 21.75
N ARG A 293 43.09 11.44 21.81
CA ARG A 293 42.78 12.46 22.84
C ARG A 293 41.40 12.31 23.48
N SER A 294 41.31 12.86 24.69
CA SER A 294 40.37 12.81 25.82
C SER A 294 38.85 12.70 25.62
N GLU A 295 38.32 12.47 24.42
CA GLU A 295 36.88 12.24 24.15
C GLU A 295 36.64 10.84 23.57
N VAL A 296 37.24 9.82 24.18
CA VAL A 296 37.09 8.43 23.75
C VAL A 296 35.87 7.81 24.45
N PRO A 297 34.94 7.16 23.72
CA PRO A 297 33.85 6.38 24.31
C PRO A 297 34.37 5.37 25.33
N ALA A 298 33.55 4.95 26.31
CA ALA A 298 34.00 4.10 27.43
C ALA A 298 34.66 2.77 27.02
N ASP A 299 34.38 2.26 25.80
CA ASP A 299 35.05 1.11 25.19
C ASP A 299 35.18 1.29 23.65
N PRO A 300 36.27 1.91 23.17
CA PRO A 300 36.46 2.15 21.73
C PRO A 300 36.73 0.87 20.95
N ALA A 301 37.28 -0.18 21.59
CA ALA A 301 37.57 -1.45 20.92
C ALA A 301 36.27 -2.21 20.61
N ALA A 302 35.33 -2.28 21.57
CA ALA A 302 34.01 -2.86 21.34
C ALA A 302 33.20 -2.06 20.31
N LEU A 303 33.35 -0.73 20.29
CA LEU A 303 32.68 0.13 19.32
C LEU A 303 33.21 -0.09 17.90
N VAL A 304 34.53 -0.13 17.70
CA VAL A 304 35.18 -0.45 16.42
C VAL A 304 34.77 -1.86 15.94
N GLN A 305 34.71 -2.83 16.85
CA GLN A 305 34.24 -4.18 16.53
C GLN A 305 32.76 -4.19 16.08
N GLY A 306 31.90 -3.45 16.77
CA GLY A 306 30.48 -3.33 16.43
C GLY A 306 30.25 -2.64 15.08
N LEU A 307 30.94 -1.52 14.84
CA LEU A 307 30.90 -0.78 13.57
C LEU A 307 31.46 -1.61 12.41
N SER A 308 32.56 -2.32 12.64
CA SER A 308 33.11 -3.29 11.67
C SER A 308 32.08 -4.35 11.34
N GLY A 309 31.35 -4.88 12.32
CA GLY A 309 30.26 -5.84 12.10
C GLY A 309 29.13 -5.29 11.22
N LEU A 310 28.70 -4.05 11.44
CA LEU A 310 27.70 -3.37 10.62
C LEU A 310 28.21 -3.14 9.20
N ARG A 311 29.43 -2.64 9.07
CA ARG A 311 30.13 -2.40 7.81
C ARG A 311 30.21 -3.66 6.96
N HIS A 312 30.64 -4.79 7.53
CA HIS A 312 30.71 -6.08 6.82
C HIS A 312 29.34 -6.54 6.34
N ARG A 313 28.30 -6.34 7.15
CA ARG A 313 26.93 -6.70 6.77
C ARG A 313 26.43 -5.87 5.60
N PHE A 314 26.51 -4.55 5.68
CA PHE A 314 26.07 -3.68 4.59
C PHE A 314 26.89 -3.89 3.32
N ALA A 315 28.18 -4.20 3.44
CA ALA A 315 29.02 -4.61 2.31
C ALA A 315 28.54 -5.93 1.68
N ALA A 316 28.17 -6.94 2.47
CA ALA A 316 27.62 -8.19 1.94
C ALA A 316 26.29 -7.99 1.20
N VAL A 317 25.39 -7.14 1.72
CA VAL A 317 24.13 -6.80 1.05
C VAL A 317 24.38 -6.02 -0.24
N ARG A 318 25.33 -5.07 -0.22
CA ARG A 318 25.78 -4.34 -1.40
C ARG A 318 26.27 -5.32 -2.47
N ASP A 319 27.17 -6.24 -2.13
CA ASP A 319 27.79 -7.16 -3.08
C ASP A 319 26.75 -8.12 -3.68
N MET A 320 25.78 -8.58 -2.88
CA MET A 320 24.63 -9.34 -3.36
C MET A 320 23.79 -8.54 -4.37
N ARG A 321 23.48 -7.27 -4.08
CA ARG A 321 22.70 -6.40 -5.00
C ARG A 321 23.49 -6.11 -6.29
N LEU A 322 24.80 -5.92 -6.20
CA LEU A 322 25.68 -5.75 -7.36
C LEU A 322 25.71 -7.02 -8.23
N SER A 323 25.82 -8.21 -7.63
CA SER A 323 25.75 -9.49 -8.35
C SER A 323 24.42 -9.65 -9.08
N ARG A 324 23.30 -9.37 -8.39
CA ARG A 324 21.96 -9.44 -8.99
C ARG A 324 21.79 -8.46 -10.15
N ALA A 325 22.35 -7.25 -10.04
CA ALA A 325 22.34 -6.26 -11.12
C ALA A 325 23.15 -6.74 -12.33
N ALA A 326 24.31 -7.37 -12.11
CA ALA A 326 25.12 -7.95 -13.18
C ALA A 326 24.42 -9.16 -13.86
N ASP A 327 23.78 -10.04 -13.08
CA ASP A 327 23.02 -11.18 -13.62
C ASP A 327 21.76 -10.74 -14.39
N TRP A 328 21.06 -9.74 -13.87
CA TRP A 328 19.93 -9.12 -14.56
C TRP A 328 20.39 -8.46 -15.86
N TRP A 329 21.49 -7.69 -15.85
CA TRP A 329 22.04 -7.07 -17.05
C TRP A 329 22.27 -8.10 -18.16
N ARG A 330 22.98 -9.20 -17.82
CA ARG A 330 23.28 -10.31 -18.75
C ARG A 330 22.04 -11.02 -19.31
N SER A 331 20.93 -11.07 -18.55
CA SER A 331 19.71 -11.81 -18.93
C SER A 331 18.58 -10.95 -19.48
N SER A 332 18.65 -9.62 -19.32
CA SER A 332 17.57 -8.68 -19.65
C SER A 332 17.34 -8.46 -21.14
N GLY A 333 18.31 -8.83 -21.99
CA GLY A 333 18.34 -8.46 -23.40
C GLY A 333 18.46 -6.95 -23.65
N LEU A 334 18.72 -6.14 -22.60
CA LEU A 334 18.89 -4.69 -22.74
C LEU A 334 20.13 -4.36 -23.55
N GLU A 335 21.22 -5.12 -23.35
CA GLU A 335 22.47 -4.94 -24.08
C GLU A 335 22.28 -5.04 -25.60
N ASP A 336 21.52 -6.04 -26.07
CA ASP A 336 21.24 -6.20 -27.50
C ASP A 336 20.44 -5.04 -28.07
N VAL A 337 19.50 -4.51 -27.29
CA VAL A 337 18.71 -3.35 -27.73
C VAL A 337 19.55 -2.07 -27.74
N LEU A 338 20.46 -1.89 -26.79
CA LEU A 338 21.39 -0.75 -26.79
C LEU A 338 22.38 -0.82 -27.95
N ARG A 339 22.82 -2.03 -28.36
CA ARG A 339 23.62 -2.23 -29.58
C ARG A 339 22.87 -1.83 -30.85
N GLN A 340 21.57 -2.10 -30.94
CA GLN A 340 20.75 -1.69 -32.08
C GLN A 340 20.62 -0.16 -32.20
N LEU A 341 20.68 0.56 -31.07
CA LEU A 341 20.62 2.03 -31.02
C LEU A 341 21.98 2.70 -31.26
N ALA A 342 23.06 1.93 -31.13
CA ALA A 342 24.44 2.34 -31.39
C ALA A 342 25.13 1.36 -32.36
N PRO A 343 24.67 1.27 -33.63
CA PRO A 343 25.17 0.28 -34.59
C PRO A 343 26.65 0.49 -34.96
N ASP A 344 27.18 1.70 -34.78
CA ASP A 344 28.60 2.03 -35.02
C ASP A 344 29.54 1.59 -33.88
N TRP A 345 29.00 1.05 -32.77
CA TRP A 345 29.79 0.52 -31.67
C TRP A 345 30.47 -0.79 -32.08
N LYS A 346 31.80 -0.76 -32.25
CA LYS A 346 32.63 -1.96 -32.44
C LYS A 346 33.26 -2.34 -31.10
N ALA A 347 33.09 -3.60 -30.67
CA ALA A 347 33.87 -4.17 -29.58
C ALA A 347 35.35 -4.08 -29.95
N GLN A 348 36.14 -3.32 -29.19
CA GLN A 348 37.59 -3.25 -29.42
C GLN A 348 38.25 -4.57 -29.01
N ASP A 349 39.21 -4.98 -29.85
CA ASP A 349 39.99 -6.20 -29.76
C ASP A 349 40.73 -6.34 -28.41
N GLN A 350 40.99 -7.60 -28.03
CA GLN A 350 41.53 -8.09 -26.75
C GLN A 350 42.93 -7.58 -26.34
N ASN A 351 43.42 -6.47 -26.90
CA ASN A 351 44.71 -5.86 -26.58
C ASN A 351 44.54 -4.46 -25.96
N GLY A 352 43.96 -4.39 -24.77
CA GLY A 352 44.34 -3.51 -23.64
C GLY A 352 44.79 -2.04 -23.85
N GLN A 353 44.51 -1.36 -24.96
CA GLN A 353 44.82 0.07 -25.11
C GLN A 353 43.53 0.89 -25.22
N ALA A 354 43.27 1.67 -24.17
CA ALA A 354 42.13 2.57 -24.07
C ALA A 354 42.14 3.61 -25.22
N PRO A 355 40.98 3.93 -25.81
CA PRO A 355 40.89 5.08 -26.70
C PRO A 355 41.16 6.36 -25.89
N SER A 356 41.95 7.27 -26.47
CA SER A 356 42.29 8.55 -25.87
C SER A 356 41.05 9.28 -25.33
N GLU A 357 41.09 9.64 -24.05
CA GLU A 357 40.02 10.37 -23.36
C GLU A 357 39.45 11.51 -24.23
N PRO A 358 38.13 11.60 -24.43
CA PRO A 358 37.53 12.86 -24.79
C PRO A 358 37.74 13.81 -23.60
N ARG A 359 38.63 14.80 -23.77
CA ARG A 359 38.93 15.84 -22.76
C ARG A 359 37.65 16.52 -22.27
N GLY A 360 37.18 16.10 -21.10
CA GLY A 360 36.15 16.73 -20.28
C GLY A 360 36.58 16.65 -18.81
N PRO A 361 36.26 17.63 -17.96
CA PRO A 361 36.89 17.76 -16.65
C PRO A 361 36.53 16.55 -15.78
N GLY A 362 37.56 15.94 -15.19
CA GLY A 362 37.48 14.76 -14.35
C GLY A 362 36.53 14.91 -13.14
N PRO A 363 36.19 13.80 -12.47
CA PRO A 363 35.17 13.77 -11.43
C PRO A 363 35.55 14.64 -10.22
N PRO A 364 34.76 15.66 -9.84
CA PRO A 364 35.07 16.53 -8.70
C PRO A 364 34.28 16.12 -7.44
N ALA A 365 34.13 14.82 -7.15
CA ALA A 365 33.19 14.36 -6.11
C ALA A 365 33.83 13.71 -4.87
N MET A 366 35.05 13.16 -4.94
CA MET A 366 35.71 12.62 -3.74
C MET A 366 36.71 13.59 -3.10
N GLU A 367 37.46 14.37 -3.90
CA GLU A 367 38.44 15.34 -3.38
C GLU A 367 37.78 16.56 -2.70
N SER A 368 36.59 16.96 -3.18
CA SER A 368 35.86 18.14 -2.71
C SER A 368 35.24 17.93 -1.32
N THR A 369 34.74 16.72 -1.06
CA THR A 369 34.16 16.32 0.23
C THR A 369 35.26 16.10 1.26
N ARG A 370 36.41 15.55 0.82
CA ARG A 370 37.62 15.40 1.64
C ARG A 370 38.17 16.75 2.12
N ARG A 371 38.32 17.74 1.22
CA ARG A 371 38.80 19.09 1.59
C ARG A 371 37.83 19.90 2.44
N LEU A 372 36.52 19.66 2.31
CA LEU A 372 35.51 20.33 3.14
C LEU A 372 35.47 19.75 4.56
N MET A 373 35.76 18.46 4.72
CA MET A 373 35.81 17.78 6.02
C MET A 373 37.13 18.00 6.76
N GLU A 374 38.27 18.09 6.06
CA GLU A 374 39.56 18.44 6.66
C GLU A 374 39.62 19.90 7.19
N GLN A 375 38.69 20.77 6.79
CA GLN A 375 38.61 22.18 7.26
C GLN A 375 37.80 22.37 8.55
N ILE A 376 37.15 21.34 9.08
CA ILE A 376 36.36 21.40 10.31
C ILE A 376 37.25 20.95 11.47
N ALA A 377 38.29 21.73 11.78
CA ALA A 377 38.94 21.68 13.08
C ALA A 377 38.14 22.55 14.07
N MET A 378 37.83 21.96 15.23
CA MET A 378 36.92 22.47 16.27
C MET A 378 37.21 23.90 16.75
N PRO A 379 36.17 24.61 17.24
CA PRO A 379 36.27 25.38 18.47
C PRO A 379 35.44 24.75 19.59
N GLU A 380 35.96 24.94 20.79
CA GLU A 380 35.58 24.29 22.05
C GLU A 380 34.13 24.56 22.51
N THR A 381 33.66 23.57 23.27
CA THR A 381 32.44 23.48 24.07
C THR A 381 32.01 24.78 24.76
N THR A 382 30.73 25.09 24.69
CA THR A 382 30.04 25.79 25.80
C THR A 382 28.71 25.11 26.08
N SER A 383 28.60 24.67 27.33
CA SER A 383 27.48 24.01 27.98
C SER A 383 26.14 24.73 27.77
N MET A 384 25.10 24.00 27.35
CA MET A 384 23.71 24.27 27.72
C MET A 384 22.94 22.95 27.86
N THR A 385 22.92 22.44 29.09
CA THR A 385 21.83 21.62 29.62
C THR A 385 20.56 22.47 29.69
N GLU A 386 19.49 22.10 28.97
CA GLU A 386 18.11 22.07 29.50
C GLU A 386 17.04 21.74 28.43
N HIS A 387 16.06 20.92 28.86
CA HIS A 387 14.74 20.65 28.27
C HIS A 387 14.60 19.62 27.12
N VAL A 388 14.52 18.36 27.56
CA VAL A 388 13.93 17.21 26.86
C VAL A 388 12.41 17.25 27.04
N ASN A 389 11.65 17.28 25.94
CA ASN A 389 10.48 16.41 25.69
C ASN A 389 9.70 16.86 24.44
N GLY A 390 9.86 16.11 23.36
CA GLY A 390 9.08 16.26 22.13
C GLY A 390 9.30 15.07 21.22
N LYS A 391 8.61 13.95 21.50
CA LYS A 391 8.60 12.77 20.61
C LYS A 391 7.84 13.11 19.32
N ALA A 392 8.58 13.56 18.31
CA ALA A 392 8.07 13.67 16.94
C ALA A 392 7.88 12.27 16.35
N ALA A 393 6.67 12.01 15.85
CA ALA A 393 6.33 10.77 15.15
C ALA A 393 7.08 10.70 13.81
N ALA A 394 7.68 9.55 13.52
CA ALA A 394 8.36 9.27 12.26
C ALA A 394 7.36 9.27 11.09
N PRO A 395 7.69 9.86 9.92
CA PRO A 395 6.86 9.81 8.74
C PRO A 395 6.96 8.45 8.05
N ALA A 396 5.87 8.04 7.40
CA ALA A 396 5.71 6.77 6.72
C ALA A 396 6.65 6.65 5.50
N ILE A 397 7.71 5.85 5.64
CA ILE A 397 8.61 5.45 4.55
C ILE A 397 7.88 4.47 3.63
N GLU A 398 7.97 4.73 2.31
CA GLU A 398 7.36 3.96 1.24
C GLU A 398 7.58 2.44 1.36
N ASP A 399 6.48 1.72 1.16
CA ASP A 399 6.22 0.34 1.51
C ASP A 399 6.85 -0.70 0.55
N ARG A 400 7.94 -0.37 -0.16
CA ARG A 400 8.39 -1.08 -1.38
C ARG A 400 9.51 -2.12 -1.22
N GLN A 401 10.19 -2.26 -0.09
CA GLN A 401 11.39 -3.12 0.00
C GLN A 401 11.48 -4.00 1.27
N ARG A 402 10.34 -4.47 1.83
CA ARG A 402 10.38 -5.08 3.17
C ARG A 402 10.91 -6.51 3.28
N ASN A 403 10.96 -7.36 2.23
CA ASN A 403 11.29 -8.80 2.42
C ASN A 403 12.02 -9.48 1.24
N LEU A 404 13.26 -9.08 0.96
CA LEU A 404 14.07 -9.66 -0.15
C LEU A 404 14.45 -11.15 0.03
N TRP A 405 14.36 -11.72 1.23
CA TRP A 405 14.67 -13.13 1.50
C TRP A 405 13.57 -14.12 1.10
N LEU A 406 12.36 -13.65 0.77
CA LEU A 406 11.30 -14.50 0.21
C LEU A 406 11.55 -14.84 -1.27
N SER A 407 12.51 -14.17 -1.92
CA SER A 407 12.81 -14.36 -3.33
C SER A 407 13.21 -15.82 -3.63
N GLY A 408 12.59 -16.40 -4.66
CA GLY A 408 12.83 -17.78 -5.10
C GLY A 408 11.95 -18.83 -4.45
N ARG A 409 11.21 -18.51 -3.37
CA ARG A 409 10.28 -19.46 -2.73
C ARG A 409 9.11 -19.78 -3.63
N ARG A 410 8.68 -21.03 -3.63
CA ARG A 410 7.57 -21.50 -4.47
C ARG A 410 6.33 -21.85 -3.66
N LEU A 411 5.21 -21.23 -4.01
CA LEU A 411 3.91 -21.43 -3.35
C LEU A 411 2.87 -21.92 -4.36
N ALA A 412 1.90 -22.70 -3.91
CA ALA A 412 0.73 -23.03 -4.71
C ALA A 412 -0.58 -22.97 -3.93
N VAL A 413 -1.57 -22.34 -4.55
CA VAL A 413 -2.96 -22.28 -4.08
C VAL A 413 -3.81 -23.20 -4.95
N ILE A 414 -4.56 -24.10 -4.31
CA ILE A 414 -5.64 -24.86 -4.92
C ILE A 414 -6.97 -24.29 -4.42
N ASP A 415 -7.67 -23.54 -5.27
CA ASP A 415 -8.99 -22.94 -4.97
C ASP A 415 -10.11 -23.87 -5.46
N ILE A 416 -10.91 -24.39 -4.52
CA ILE A 416 -12.00 -25.34 -4.71
C ILE A 416 -13.33 -24.57 -4.67
N GLY A 417 -13.68 -24.00 -5.83
CA GLY A 417 -14.91 -23.26 -6.03
C GLY A 417 -16.12 -24.12 -6.39
N SER A 418 -17.31 -23.52 -6.36
CA SER A 418 -18.58 -24.20 -6.68
C SER A 418 -18.67 -24.77 -8.11
N ASN A 419 -18.02 -24.11 -9.07
CA ASN A 419 -18.12 -24.50 -10.49
C ASN A 419 -16.81 -25.13 -11.01
N SER A 420 -15.67 -24.65 -10.53
CA SER A 420 -14.35 -25.05 -11.00
C SER A 420 -13.34 -25.08 -9.87
N ILE A 421 -12.39 -25.99 -9.96
CA ILE A 421 -11.19 -26.01 -9.12
C ILE A 421 -10.04 -25.39 -9.93
N ARG A 422 -9.18 -24.61 -9.28
CA ARG A 422 -8.04 -23.94 -9.92
C ARG A 422 -6.77 -24.13 -9.14
N LEU A 423 -5.65 -24.24 -9.87
CA LEU A 423 -4.29 -24.19 -9.34
C LEU A 423 -3.65 -22.86 -9.76
N LEU A 424 -2.95 -22.22 -8.84
CA LEU A 424 -1.99 -21.16 -9.13
C LEU A 424 -0.70 -21.48 -8.38
N ALA A 425 0.35 -21.85 -9.12
CA ALA A 425 1.70 -22.06 -8.59
C ALA A 425 2.58 -20.89 -9.00
N VAL A 426 3.33 -20.32 -8.05
CA VAL A 426 4.13 -19.12 -8.25
C VAL A 426 5.51 -19.26 -7.62
N GLU A 427 6.46 -18.47 -8.13
CA GLU A 427 7.75 -18.19 -7.51
C GLU A 427 7.75 -16.73 -7.03
N LEU A 428 8.02 -16.52 -5.74
CA LEU A 428 8.08 -15.17 -5.18
C LEU A 428 9.32 -14.44 -5.69
N ILE A 429 9.13 -13.17 -6.07
CA ILE A 429 10.24 -12.26 -6.36
C ILE A 429 10.58 -11.47 -5.09
N ASP A 430 9.55 -11.08 -4.34
CA ASP A 430 9.55 -10.46 -3.00
C ASP A 430 8.19 -10.75 -2.30
N ASP A 431 7.87 -10.04 -1.20
CA ASP A 431 6.58 -10.17 -0.47
C ASP A 431 5.36 -9.63 -1.22
N ARG A 432 5.57 -8.89 -2.31
CA ARG A 432 4.50 -8.20 -3.06
C ARG A 432 4.46 -8.58 -4.52
N SER A 433 5.40 -9.35 -5.03
CA SER A 433 5.48 -9.68 -6.45
C SER A 433 5.93 -11.12 -6.65
N TRP A 434 5.40 -11.74 -7.70
CA TRP A 434 5.63 -13.15 -8.00
C TRP A 434 5.56 -13.42 -9.49
N LYS A 435 6.22 -14.48 -9.90
CA LYS A 435 6.17 -15.05 -11.24
C LYS A 435 5.27 -16.27 -11.23
N VAL A 436 4.29 -16.32 -12.13
CA VAL A 436 3.45 -17.52 -12.30
C VAL A 436 4.27 -18.63 -12.95
N LEU A 437 4.32 -19.79 -12.29
CA LEU A 437 5.00 -21.00 -12.78
C LEU A 437 4.02 -21.95 -13.48
N ALA A 438 2.80 -22.08 -12.94
CA ALA A 438 1.73 -22.84 -13.56
C ALA A 438 0.36 -22.31 -13.13
N GLU A 439 -0.58 -22.35 -14.06
CA GLU A 439 -1.99 -22.06 -13.81
C GLU A 439 -2.84 -23.13 -14.49
N GLU A 440 -3.68 -23.81 -13.72
CA GLU A 440 -4.52 -24.90 -14.23
C GLU A 440 -5.96 -24.75 -13.75
N ARG A 441 -6.89 -25.32 -14.52
CA ARG A 441 -8.32 -25.25 -14.23
C ARG A 441 -9.02 -26.55 -14.57
N ALA A 442 -9.93 -26.98 -13.67
CA ALA A 442 -10.77 -28.16 -13.86
C ALA A 442 -12.23 -27.80 -13.61
N MET A 443 -13.11 -28.20 -14.54
CA MET A 443 -14.56 -28.01 -14.43
C MET A 443 -15.18 -29.20 -13.73
N THR A 444 -15.31 -29.12 -12.41
CA THR A 444 -15.81 -30.24 -11.59
C THR A 444 -17.29 -30.10 -11.23
N ARG A 445 -17.81 -28.87 -11.28
CA ARG A 445 -19.19 -28.51 -10.93
C ARG A 445 -19.62 -29.04 -9.56
N LEU A 446 -18.78 -28.80 -8.55
CA LEU A 446 -18.96 -29.33 -7.19
C LEU A 446 -20.32 -28.97 -6.56
N ALA A 447 -20.87 -27.79 -6.88
CA ALA A 447 -22.17 -27.34 -6.37
C ALA A 447 -23.39 -27.86 -7.16
N GLN A 448 -23.19 -28.63 -8.23
CA GLN A 448 -24.29 -29.12 -9.05
C GLN A 448 -25.26 -29.94 -8.21
N GLY A 449 -26.53 -29.55 -8.18
CA GLY A 449 -27.58 -30.21 -7.40
C GLY A 449 -27.60 -29.86 -5.90
N LEU A 450 -26.53 -29.24 -5.36
CA LEU A 450 -26.37 -28.91 -3.94
C LEU A 450 -27.52 -28.05 -3.40
N ALA A 451 -27.98 -27.07 -4.18
CA ALA A 451 -29.06 -26.17 -3.76
C ALA A 451 -30.40 -26.90 -3.53
N ARG A 452 -30.57 -28.10 -4.13
CA ARG A 452 -31.77 -28.93 -3.99
C ARG A 452 -31.59 -30.04 -2.97
N SER A 453 -30.46 -30.75 -2.98
CA SER A 453 -30.20 -31.90 -2.11
C SER A 453 -29.69 -31.51 -0.73
N GLY A 454 -29.03 -30.35 -0.59
CA GLY A 454 -28.24 -30.00 0.59
C GLY A 454 -26.88 -30.73 0.67
N GLU A 455 -26.59 -31.63 -0.27
CA GLU A 455 -25.41 -32.49 -0.27
C GLU A 455 -24.66 -32.47 -1.61
N ILE A 456 -23.34 -32.63 -1.56
CA ILE A 456 -22.50 -32.79 -2.75
C ILE A 456 -22.66 -34.22 -3.26
N SER A 457 -22.88 -34.39 -4.58
CA SER A 457 -23.05 -35.72 -5.17
C SER A 457 -21.73 -36.53 -5.17
N PRO A 458 -21.80 -37.86 -5.03
CA PRO A 458 -20.61 -38.72 -5.08
C PRO A 458 -19.77 -38.54 -6.36
N GLU A 459 -20.42 -38.34 -7.50
CA GLU A 459 -19.73 -38.12 -8.79
C GLU A 459 -19.01 -36.77 -8.82
N ALA A 460 -19.61 -35.73 -8.23
CA ALA A 460 -18.99 -34.42 -8.11
C ALA A 460 -17.79 -34.44 -7.15
N MET A 461 -17.88 -35.19 -6.04
CA MET A 461 -16.75 -35.44 -5.14
C MET A 461 -15.62 -36.15 -5.86
N ALA A 462 -15.90 -37.26 -6.56
CA ALA A 462 -14.89 -38.06 -7.25
C ALA A 462 -14.11 -37.25 -8.29
N ARG A 463 -14.81 -36.53 -9.19
CA ARG A 463 -14.17 -35.64 -10.19
C ARG A 463 -13.33 -34.54 -9.53
N SER A 464 -13.79 -34.02 -8.39
CA SER A 464 -13.09 -32.95 -7.67
C SER A 464 -11.82 -33.45 -7.02
N VAL A 465 -11.86 -34.61 -6.38
CA VAL A 465 -10.70 -35.23 -5.74
C VAL A 465 -9.65 -35.63 -6.77
N GLU A 466 -10.08 -36.17 -7.93
CA GLU A 466 -9.18 -36.46 -9.05
C GLU A 466 -8.48 -35.20 -9.56
N ALA A 467 -9.23 -34.10 -9.76
CA ALA A 467 -8.66 -32.82 -10.17
C ALA A 467 -7.67 -32.25 -9.16
N ILE A 468 -7.99 -32.30 -7.86
CA ILE A 468 -7.11 -31.85 -6.78
C ILE A 468 -5.82 -32.70 -6.76
N GLY A 469 -5.93 -34.02 -6.88
CA GLY A 469 -4.79 -34.93 -6.94
C GLY A 469 -3.86 -34.61 -8.12
N ARG A 470 -4.44 -34.36 -9.32
CA ARG A 470 -3.68 -33.92 -10.49
C ARG A 470 -2.96 -32.58 -10.25
N PHE A 471 -3.63 -31.61 -9.63
CA PHE A 471 -3.02 -30.30 -9.34
C PHE A 471 -1.91 -30.38 -8.30
N LYS A 472 -2.06 -31.23 -7.28
CA LYS A 472 -0.99 -31.55 -6.35
C LYS A 472 0.22 -32.12 -7.08
N ALA A 473 0.02 -33.10 -7.96
CA ALA A 473 1.11 -33.70 -8.72
C ALA A 473 1.85 -32.69 -9.61
N ILE A 474 1.13 -31.72 -10.19
CA ILE A 474 1.75 -30.61 -10.94
C ILE A 474 2.59 -29.72 -10.03
N ALA A 475 2.07 -29.31 -8.87
CA ALA A 475 2.79 -28.50 -7.90
C ALA A 475 4.05 -29.21 -7.37
N ASP A 476 3.94 -30.50 -7.05
CA ASP A 476 5.05 -31.33 -6.59
C ASP A 476 6.15 -31.42 -7.67
N LYS A 477 5.77 -31.61 -8.95
CA LYS A 477 6.73 -31.65 -10.08
C LYS A 477 7.47 -30.33 -10.29
N ILE A 478 6.83 -29.20 -9.98
CA ILE A 478 7.44 -27.86 -10.06
C ILE A 478 8.37 -27.60 -8.87
N GLY A 479 8.34 -28.44 -7.83
CA GLY A 479 9.11 -28.25 -6.60
C GLY A 479 8.52 -27.14 -5.73
N VAL A 480 7.19 -27.03 -5.69
CA VAL A 480 6.51 -26.10 -4.78
C VAL A 480 6.71 -26.57 -3.33
N GLU A 481 7.19 -25.67 -2.47
CA GLU A 481 7.46 -25.95 -1.06
C GLU A 481 6.17 -26.03 -0.22
N ASN A 482 5.20 -25.18 -0.55
CA ASN A 482 3.97 -25.02 0.23
C ASN A 482 2.75 -25.03 -0.68
N VAL A 483 1.99 -26.11 -0.62
CA VAL A 483 0.74 -26.31 -1.37
C VAL A 483 -0.43 -26.28 -0.38
N ARG A 484 -1.35 -25.34 -0.54
CA ARG A 484 -2.56 -25.23 0.29
C ARG A 484 -3.83 -25.31 -0.54
N ALA A 485 -4.82 -26.03 -0.02
CA ALA A 485 -6.12 -26.20 -0.65
C ALA A 485 -7.21 -25.48 0.16
N PHE A 486 -7.98 -24.63 -0.52
CA PHE A 486 -9.01 -23.81 0.07
C PHE A 486 -10.35 -24.11 -0.59
N ALA A 487 -11.42 -24.22 0.20
CA ALA A 487 -12.76 -24.44 -0.33
C ALA A 487 -13.73 -23.33 0.07
N THR A 488 -14.64 -22.99 -0.85
CA THR A 488 -15.59 -21.90 -0.68
C THR A 488 -17.02 -22.41 -0.51
N ALA A 489 -18.01 -21.68 -1.03
CA ALA A 489 -19.44 -21.85 -0.76
C ALA A 489 -19.96 -23.28 -0.90
N ALA A 490 -19.49 -24.04 -1.90
CA ALA A 490 -20.01 -25.39 -2.15
C ALA A 490 -19.73 -26.37 -0.99
N VAL A 491 -18.50 -26.39 -0.49
CA VAL A 491 -18.13 -27.25 0.64
C VAL A 491 -18.65 -26.67 1.96
N ARG A 492 -18.62 -25.34 2.09
CA ARG A 492 -19.08 -24.64 3.30
C ARG A 492 -20.55 -24.94 3.63
N GLU A 493 -21.40 -25.00 2.61
CA GLU A 493 -22.85 -25.16 2.75
C GLU A 493 -23.33 -26.63 2.73
N ALA A 494 -22.49 -27.58 2.33
CA ALA A 494 -22.89 -28.98 2.18
C ALA A 494 -23.08 -29.69 3.53
N GLY A 495 -24.18 -30.42 3.67
CA GLY A 495 -24.45 -31.26 4.84
C GLY A 495 -23.42 -32.38 5.01
N ASN A 496 -22.96 -32.96 3.91
CA ASN A 496 -21.94 -34.01 3.84
C ASN A 496 -20.52 -33.48 3.60
N ARG A 497 -20.22 -32.25 4.03
CA ARG A 497 -18.88 -31.62 3.83
C ARG A 497 -17.73 -32.41 4.45
N GLN A 498 -17.96 -33.08 5.59
CA GLN A 498 -16.91 -33.83 6.28
C GLN A 498 -16.45 -35.05 5.46
N ASP A 499 -17.36 -35.66 4.70
CA ASP A 499 -17.03 -36.76 3.80
C ASP A 499 -16.09 -36.29 2.70
N PHE A 500 -16.38 -35.12 2.11
CA PHE A 500 -15.52 -34.52 1.09
C PHE A 500 -14.14 -34.12 1.65
N VAL A 501 -14.10 -33.49 2.83
CA VAL A 501 -12.85 -33.11 3.51
C VAL A 501 -11.98 -34.35 3.77
N SER A 502 -12.59 -35.41 4.30
CA SER A 502 -11.88 -36.65 4.62
C SER A 502 -11.38 -37.33 3.33
N LEU A 503 -12.22 -37.40 2.30
CA LEU A 503 -11.85 -37.98 1.01
C LEU A 503 -10.68 -37.25 0.33
N VAL A 504 -10.64 -35.91 0.39
CA VAL A 504 -9.51 -35.12 -0.13
C VAL A 504 -8.24 -35.43 0.66
N ARG A 505 -8.31 -35.47 1.99
CA ARG A 505 -7.18 -35.79 2.87
C ARG A 505 -6.63 -37.18 2.59
N ASP A 506 -7.50 -38.19 2.53
CA ASP A 506 -7.11 -39.59 2.33
C ASP A 506 -6.48 -39.83 0.96
N ARG A 507 -6.94 -39.12 -0.08
CA ARG A 507 -6.48 -39.32 -1.47
C ARG A 507 -5.29 -38.47 -1.87
N THR A 508 -5.11 -37.30 -1.25
CA THR A 508 -4.10 -36.32 -1.68
C THR A 508 -3.13 -35.90 -0.59
N GLY A 509 -3.42 -36.22 0.67
CA GLY A 509 -2.67 -35.74 1.84
C GLY A 509 -2.88 -34.25 2.16
N LEU A 510 -3.66 -33.51 1.35
CA LEU A 510 -3.91 -32.09 1.57
C LEU A 510 -4.97 -31.87 2.65
N ALA A 511 -4.66 -30.98 3.59
CA ALA A 511 -5.66 -30.42 4.48
C ALA A 511 -6.47 -29.37 3.72
N LEU A 512 -7.80 -29.51 3.77
CA LEU A 512 -8.72 -28.60 3.12
C LEU A 512 -9.17 -27.53 4.10
N GLU A 513 -8.86 -26.28 3.79
CA GLU A 513 -9.27 -25.14 4.59
C GLU A 513 -10.57 -24.54 4.05
N ILE A 514 -11.63 -24.52 4.86
CA ILE A 514 -12.92 -23.96 4.46
C ILE A 514 -12.93 -22.47 4.77
N VAL A 515 -12.95 -21.64 3.73
CA VAL A 515 -12.87 -20.19 3.86
C VAL A 515 -14.25 -19.60 4.12
N SER A 516 -14.35 -18.65 5.06
CA SER A 516 -15.61 -17.97 5.35
C SER A 516 -16.02 -17.05 4.19
N ALA A 517 -17.32 -16.77 4.06
CA ALA A 517 -17.79 -15.87 3.00
C ALA A 517 -17.27 -14.43 3.18
N LEU A 518 -16.98 -14.03 4.42
CA LEU A 518 -16.42 -12.71 4.71
C LEU A 518 -14.94 -12.66 4.34
N ASP A 519 -14.17 -13.72 4.61
CA ASP A 519 -12.77 -13.78 4.18
C ASP A 519 -12.63 -13.80 2.67
N GLU A 520 -13.55 -14.46 1.96
CA GLU A 520 -13.62 -14.44 0.49
C GLU A 520 -13.73 -13.00 -0.02
N GLY A 521 -14.66 -12.21 0.53
CA GLY A 521 -14.77 -10.78 0.22
C GLY A 521 -13.52 -9.98 0.59
N ARG A 522 -12.98 -10.16 1.81
CA ARG A 522 -11.80 -9.42 2.30
C ARG A 522 -10.57 -9.68 1.42
N LEU A 523 -10.30 -10.94 1.10
CA LEU A 523 -9.15 -11.35 0.30
C LEU A 523 -9.30 -10.87 -1.15
N THR A 524 -10.51 -10.87 -1.71
CA THR A 524 -10.75 -10.26 -3.03
C THR A 524 -10.54 -8.75 -2.99
N HIS A 525 -11.01 -8.03 -1.97
CA HIS A 525 -10.76 -6.60 -1.80
C HIS A 525 -9.26 -6.29 -1.75
N ARG A 526 -8.50 -7.07 -0.96
CA ARG A 526 -7.05 -6.95 -0.86
C ARG A 526 -6.33 -7.16 -2.21
N SER A 527 -6.78 -8.14 -3.00
CA SER A 527 -6.27 -8.38 -4.35
C SER A 527 -6.54 -7.19 -5.29
N VAL A 528 -7.72 -6.57 -5.19
CA VAL A 528 -8.07 -5.37 -5.96
C VAL A 528 -7.22 -4.16 -5.53
N ALA A 529 -6.99 -3.97 -4.23
CA ALA A 529 -6.23 -2.84 -3.69
C ALA A 529 -4.76 -2.79 -4.17
N ARG A 530 -4.21 -3.88 -4.71
CA ARG A 530 -2.87 -3.89 -5.33
C ARG A 530 -2.82 -3.24 -6.71
N VAL A 531 -3.95 -3.19 -7.41
CA VAL A 531 -4.04 -2.71 -8.80
C VAL A 531 -4.80 -1.41 -8.88
N PHE A 532 -5.82 -1.24 -8.02
CA PHE A 532 -6.65 -0.05 -7.95
C PHE A 532 -6.34 0.71 -6.67
N ASP A 533 -6.16 2.02 -6.78
CA ASP A 533 -6.05 2.88 -5.61
C ASP A 533 -7.42 2.98 -4.93
N LEU A 534 -7.60 2.22 -3.84
CA LEU A 534 -8.78 2.26 -3.00
C LEU A 534 -8.58 3.17 -1.77
N SER A 535 -7.41 3.82 -1.64
CA SER A 535 -7.04 4.63 -0.47
C SER A 535 -7.75 5.97 -0.41
N GLN A 536 -8.41 6.38 -1.50
CA GLN A 536 -9.14 7.64 -1.60
C GLN A 536 -10.62 7.40 -1.90
N GLY A 537 -11.50 8.04 -1.13
CA GLY A 537 -12.94 8.04 -1.40
C GLY A 537 -13.62 6.71 -1.06
N THR A 538 -14.77 6.46 -1.68
CA THR A 538 -15.58 5.27 -1.46
C THR A 538 -15.44 4.29 -2.63
N ALA A 539 -15.24 3.02 -2.31
CA ALA A 539 -15.11 1.95 -3.30
C ALA A 539 -16.06 0.81 -3.00
N ALA A 540 -16.52 0.14 -4.05
CA ALA A 540 -17.21 -1.13 -3.97
C ALA A 540 -16.44 -2.18 -4.79
N VAL A 541 -16.18 -3.33 -4.19
CA VAL A 541 -15.59 -4.49 -4.85
C VAL A 541 -16.63 -5.61 -4.87
N ALA A 542 -16.90 -6.17 -6.04
CA ALA A 542 -17.86 -7.25 -6.22
C ALA A 542 -17.16 -8.49 -6.79
N ASP A 543 -17.27 -9.64 -6.13
CA ASP A 543 -16.79 -10.93 -6.64
C ASP A 543 -17.97 -11.83 -6.96
N MET A 544 -18.03 -12.34 -8.19
CA MET A 544 -19.12 -13.23 -8.62
C MET A 544 -18.61 -14.62 -8.93
N GLY A 545 -18.81 -15.51 -7.96
CA GLY A 545 -18.62 -16.95 -8.09
C GLY A 545 -19.79 -17.67 -8.75
N GLY A 546 -19.74 -19.00 -8.69
CA GLY A 546 -20.85 -19.86 -9.11
C GLY A 546 -21.98 -19.92 -8.07
N GLY A 547 -21.62 -19.96 -6.79
CA GLY A 547 -22.56 -20.09 -5.67
C GLY A 547 -23.01 -18.77 -5.05
N SER A 548 -22.13 -17.78 -4.98
CA SER A 548 -22.36 -16.51 -4.28
C SER A 548 -21.88 -15.28 -5.05
N LEU A 549 -22.31 -14.12 -4.55
CA LEU A 549 -21.83 -12.79 -4.90
C LEU A 549 -21.42 -12.08 -3.60
N GLU A 550 -20.16 -11.72 -3.51
CA GLU A 550 -19.58 -10.93 -2.43
C GLU A 550 -19.55 -9.47 -2.86
N VAL A 551 -19.94 -8.56 -1.96
CA VAL A 551 -19.84 -7.11 -2.16
C VAL A 551 -19.19 -6.49 -0.94
N VAL A 552 -18.03 -5.90 -1.14
CA VAL A 552 -17.23 -5.22 -0.11
C VAL A 552 -17.25 -3.73 -0.39
N PHE A 553 -17.63 -2.94 0.61
CA PHE A 553 -17.48 -1.49 0.59
C PHE A 553 -16.25 -1.11 1.41
N SER A 554 -15.48 -0.17 0.88
CA SER A 554 -14.41 0.46 1.61
C SER A 554 -14.45 1.97 1.47
N GLN A 555 -13.94 2.65 2.50
CA GLN A 555 -13.74 4.08 2.51
C GLN A 555 -12.29 4.35 2.91
N ASN A 556 -11.56 5.05 2.04
CA ASN A 556 -10.13 5.32 2.21
C ASN A 556 -9.31 4.05 2.54
N GLY A 557 -9.55 2.97 1.81
CA GLY A 557 -8.91 1.67 2.01
C GLY A 557 -9.46 0.82 3.17
N VAL A 558 -10.25 1.40 4.08
CA VAL A 558 -10.82 0.69 5.23
C VAL A 558 -12.13 0.01 4.84
N ILE A 559 -12.27 -1.30 5.06
CA ILE A 559 -13.51 -2.05 4.80
C ILE A 559 -14.60 -1.63 5.78
N THR A 560 -15.69 -1.06 5.27
CA THR A 560 -16.82 -0.55 6.07
C THR A 560 -18.04 -1.47 6.04
N ALA A 561 -18.16 -2.30 5.01
CA ALA A 561 -19.15 -3.36 4.92
C ALA A 561 -18.64 -4.52 4.06
N ASN A 562 -18.99 -5.74 4.43
CA ASN A 562 -18.65 -6.95 3.69
C ASN A 562 -19.82 -7.92 3.72
N THR A 563 -20.39 -8.23 2.56
CA THR A 563 -21.63 -8.97 2.48
C THR A 563 -21.58 -10.03 1.38
N SER A 564 -22.00 -11.25 1.72
CA SER A 564 -22.20 -12.33 0.74
C SER A 564 -23.70 -12.60 0.49
N MET A 565 -24.04 -12.84 -0.77
CA MET A 565 -25.40 -13.10 -1.25
C MET A 565 -25.45 -14.39 -2.09
N PRO A 566 -26.56 -15.17 -2.03
CA PRO A 566 -26.74 -16.36 -2.87
C PRO A 566 -27.13 -15.97 -4.30
N LEU A 567 -26.28 -15.16 -4.94
CA LEU A 567 -26.48 -14.57 -6.26
C LEU A 567 -25.38 -14.97 -7.26
N GLY A 568 -24.67 -16.08 -6.97
CA GLY A 568 -23.71 -16.64 -7.93
C GLY A 568 -24.40 -17.09 -9.22
N ALA A 569 -23.68 -16.97 -10.34
CA ALA A 569 -24.28 -17.13 -11.66
C ALA A 569 -24.85 -18.55 -11.90
N VAL A 570 -24.20 -19.59 -11.37
CA VAL A 570 -24.69 -20.99 -11.48
C VAL A 570 -25.94 -21.17 -10.63
N ARG A 571 -25.89 -20.76 -9.35
CA ARG A 571 -27.01 -20.89 -8.43
C ARG A 571 -28.28 -20.22 -8.96
N VAL A 572 -28.15 -18.99 -9.45
CA VAL A 572 -29.29 -18.22 -9.97
C VAL A 572 -29.88 -18.89 -11.21
N THR A 573 -29.03 -19.36 -12.13
CA THR A 573 -29.48 -20.08 -13.33
C THR A 573 -30.23 -21.37 -12.97
N GLU A 574 -29.67 -22.21 -12.08
CA GLU A 574 -30.31 -23.47 -11.67
C GLU A 574 -31.63 -23.23 -10.93
N SER A 575 -31.65 -22.28 -9.99
CA SER A 575 -32.83 -21.98 -9.18
C SER A 575 -34.02 -21.52 -10.00
N LEU A 576 -33.79 -20.98 -11.20
CA LEU A 576 -34.82 -20.47 -12.10
C LEU A 576 -35.05 -21.33 -13.34
N GLY A 577 -34.63 -22.59 -13.32
CA GLY A 577 -34.97 -23.57 -14.35
C GLY A 577 -34.01 -23.62 -15.54
N GLY A 578 -32.79 -23.08 -15.40
CA GLY A 578 -31.73 -23.23 -16.39
C GLY A 578 -31.58 -22.07 -17.38
N ALA A 579 -30.63 -22.23 -18.30
CA ALA A 579 -30.16 -21.18 -19.21
C ALA A 579 -31.29 -20.53 -20.05
N ASP A 580 -32.17 -21.34 -20.63
CA ASP A 580 -33.23 -20.86 -21.52
C ASP A 580 -34.41 -20.24 -20.78
N ALA A 581 -34.74 -20.78 -19.59
CA ALA A 581 -35.73 -20.16 -18.70
C ALA A 581 -35.29 -18.76 -18.27
N CYS A 582 -34.01 -18.60 -17.91
CA CYS A 582 -33.41 -17.32 -17.57
C CYS A 582 -33.38 -16.34 -18.74
N ALA A 583 -33.18 -16.80 -19.98
CA ALA A 583 -33.18 -15.96 -21.17
C ALA A 583 -34.60 -15.49 -21.57
N GLY A 584 -35.58 -16.40 -21.49
CA GLY A 584 -36.96 -16.21 -21.92
C GLY A 584 -37.94 -15.95 -20.77
N PRO A 585 -38.81 -16.92 -20.44
CA PRO A 585 -40.03 -16.68 -19.65
C PRO A 585 -39.77 -16.22 -18.22
N ARG A 586 -38.64 -16.60 -17.60
CA ARG A 586 -38.32 -16.27 -16.20
C ARG A 586 -37.31 -15.13 -16.05
N PHE A 587 -36.98 -14.42 -17.12
CA PHE A 587 -36.03 -13.30 -17.06
C PHE A 587 -36.46 -12.18 -16.07
N THR A 588 -37.74 -11.82 -16.07
CA THR A 588 -38.28 -10.78 -15.16
C THR A 588 -38.29 -11.25 -13.71
N GLU A 589 -38.58 -12.53 -13.49
CA GLU A 589 -38.50 -13.18 -12.17
C GLU A 589 -37.07 -13.15 -11.65
N MET A 590 -36.08 -13.50 -12.48
CA MET A 590 -34.66 -13.46 -12.16
C MET A 590 -34.19 -12.07 -11.75
N ARG A 591 -34.58 -11.04 -12.49
CA ARG A 591 -34.22 -9.66 -12.15
C ARG A 591 -34.85 -9.21 -10.84
N SER A 592 -36.08 -9.64 -10.57
CA SER A 592 -36.78 -9.37 -9.31
C SER A 592 -36.14 -10.11 -8.14
N TYR A 593 -35.73 -11.37 -8.35
CA TYR A 593 -34.98 -12.19 -7.40
C TYR A 593 -33.66 -11.52 -7.02
N ALA A 594 -32.86 -11.10 -8.00
CA ALA A 594 -31.60 -10.39 -7.77
C ALA A 594 -31.83 -9.05 -7.03
N LYS A 595 -32.78 -8.22 -7.50
CA LYS A 595 -33.12 -6.94 -6.87
C LYS A 595 -33.50 -7.10 -5.40
N ARG A 596 -34.30 -8.11 -5.07
CA ARG A 596 -34.75 -8.38 -3.69
C ARG A 596 -33.58 -8.77 -2.78
N HIS A 597 -32.69 -9.64 -3.23
CA HIS A 597 -31.53 -10.06 -2.45
C HIS A 597 -30.55 -8.90 -2.22
N ILE A 598 -30.27 -8.12 -3.27
CA ILE A 598 -29.41 -6.93 -3.17
C ILE A 598 -30.00 -5.93 -2.18
N ARG A 599 -31.27 -5.52 -2.33
CA ARG A 599 -31.91 -4.56 -1.41
C ARG A 599 -31.96 -5.03 0.05
N ARG A 600 -32.03 -6.34 0.29
CA ARG A 600 -32.10 -6.90 1.65
C ARG A 600 -30.74 -6.86 2.37
N ARG A 601 -29.64 -6.96 1.62
CA ARG A 601 -28.30 -7.20 2.18
C ARG A 601 -27.29 -6.09 1.91
N VAL A 602 -27.51 -5.29 0.86
CA VAL A 602 -26.68 -4.15 0.49
C VAL A 602 -27.47 -2.88 0.77
N ARG A 603 -27.00 -2.08 1.74
CA ARG A 603 -27.56 -0.75 1.99
C ARG A 603 -27.39 0.10 0.74
N GLU A 604 -28.45 0.77 0.32
CA GLU A 604 -28.37 1.75 -0.76
C GLU A 604 -27.50 2.92 -0.28
N PRO A 605 -26.38 3.21 -0.95
CA PRO A 605 -25.47 4.25 -0.50
C PRO A 605 -26.09 5.63 -0.77
N GLU A 606 -25.92 6.58 0.16
CA GLU A 606 -26.40 7.96 -0.04
C GLU A 606 -25.68 8.65 -1.20
N VAL A 607 -24.39 8.34 -1.35
CA VAL A 607 -23.55 8.77 -2.47
C VAL A 607 -23.03 7.51 -3.19
N PRO A 608 -23.20 7.39 -4.52
CA PRO A 608 -22.64 6.28 -5.27
C PRO A 608 -21.13 6.12 -5.01
N PRO A 609 -20.60 4.88 -4.92
CA PRO A 609 -19.18 4.69 -4.75
C PRO A 609 -18.41 5.27 -5.94
N THR A 610 -17.27 5.90 -5.66
CA THR A 610 -16.37 6.50 -6.66
C THR A 610 -15.91 5.47 -7.69
N ILE A 611 -15.70 4.23 -7.24
CA ILE A 611 -15.33 3.10 -8.12
C ILE A 611 -16.10 1.83 -7.74
N LEU A 612 -16.53 1.10 -8.77
CA LEU A 612 -16.99 -0.29 -8.65
C LEU A 612 -16.03 -1.19 -9.44
N VAL A 613 -15.41 -2.15 -8.75
CA VAL A 613 -14.53 -3.16 -9.37
C VAL A 613 -15.16 -4.54 -9.28
N GLY A 614 -15.28 -5.23 -10.41
CA GLY A 614 -15.79 -6.61 -10.51
C GLY A 614 -14.67 -7.63 -10.66
N CYS A 615 -14.72 -8.72 -9.90
CA CYS A 615 -13.75 -9.83 -9.92
C CYS A 615 -14.43 -11.16 -10.25
N GLY A 616 -13.72 -12.02 -10.99
CA GLY A 616 -14.19 -13.35 -11.31
C GLY A 616 -14.73 -13.56 -12.73
N GLY A 617 -15.27 -14.75 -12.96
CA GLY A 617 -15.52 -15.26 -14.31
C GLY A 617 -16.57 -14.48 -15.10
N THR A 618 -17.62 -14.02 -14.43
CA THR A 618 -18.69 -13.24 -15.06
C THR A 618 -18.18 -11.89 -15.57
N PHE A 619 -17.39 -11.18 -14.76
CA PHE A 619 -16.91 -9.85 -15.12
C PHE A 619 -15.79 -9.88 -16.17
N THR A 620 -14.89 -10.87 -16.11
CA THR A 620 -13.91 -11.07 -17.18
C THR A 620 -14.58 -11.45 -18.51
N THR A 621 -15.68 -12.21 -18.49
CA THR A 621 -16.50 -12.46 -19.69
C THR A 621 -17.25 -11.21 -20.19
N LEU A 622 -17.66 -10.30 -19.30
CA LEU A 622 -18.20 -8.99 -19.72
C LEU A 622 -17.16 -8.19 -20.51
N LEU A 623 -15.91 -8.15 -20.04
CA LEU A 623 -14.83 -7.47 -20.73
C LEU A 623 -14.57 -8.05 -22.13
N THR A 624 -14.45 -9.38 -22.26
CA THR A 624 -14.18 -10.01 -23.56
C THR A 624 -15.31 -9.79 -24.55
N LEU A 625 -16.57 -9.85 -24.11
CA LEU A 625 -17.73 -9.53 -24.97
C LEU A 625 -17.79 -8.05 -25.34
N ALA A 626 -17.49 -7.15 -24.41
CA ALA A 626 -17.44 -5.71 -24.68
C ALA A 626 -16.28 -5.34 -25.63
N ALA A 627 -15.17 -6.07 -25.60
CA ALA A 627 -14.07 -5.93 -26.55
C ALA A 627 -14.46 -6.49 -27.93
N ALA A 628 -15.07 -7.68 -27.97
CA ALA A 628 -15.53 -8.31 -29.21
C ALA A 628 -16.56 -7.44 -29.95
N ALA A 629 -17.47 -6.80 -29.22
CA ALA A 629 -18.43 -5.83 -29.78
C ALA A 629 -17.76 -4.60 -30.43
N ARG A 630 -16.48 -4.33 -30.12
CA ARG A 630 -15.65 -3.28 -30.74
C ARG A 630 -14.68 -3.84 -31.78
N GLY A 631 -14.83 -5.10 -32.19
CA GLY A 631 -13.96 -5.77 -33.16
C GLY A 631 -12.65 -6.31 -32.59
N VAL A 632 -12.48 -6.33 -31.27
CA VAL A 632 -11.26 -6.80 -30.61
C VAL A 632 -11.51 -8.14 -29.93
N LEU A 633 -10.92 -9.22 -30.46
CA LEU A 633 -10.98 -10.54 -29.85
C LEU A 633 -9.78 -10.74 -28.92
N ILE A 634 -10.06 -10.84 -27.63
CA ILE A 634 -9.05 -11.07 -26.58
C ILE A 634 -9.49 -12.27 -25.75
N GLU A 635 -8.55 -13.18 -25.50
CA GLU A 635 -8.76 -14.29 -24.59
C GLU A 635 -8.75 -13.84 -23.13
N ARG A 636 -9.52 -14.53 -22.28
CA ARG A 636 -9.62 -14.19 -20.85
C ARG A 636 -8.31 -14.35 -20.07
N SER A 637 -7.41 -15.21 -20.54
CA SER A 637 -6.08 -15.43 -19.99
C SER A 637 -5.08 -14.36 -20.43
N SER A 638 -5.44 -13.49 -21.38
CA SER A 638 -4.53 -12.48 -21.89
C SER A 638 -4.19 -11.43 -20.83
N PRO A 639 -2.90 -11.11 -20.60
CA PRO A 639 -2.51 -9.99 -19.75
C PRO A 639 -3.10 -8.64 -20.21
N ALA A 640 -3.40 -8.50 -21.51
CA ALA A 640 -4.01 -7.30 -22.07
C ALA A 640 -5.44 -7.04 -21.57
N LEU A 641 -6.08 -8.03 -20.93
CA LEU A 641 -7.41 -7.90 -20.35
C LEU A 641 -7.46 -6.79 -19.28
N ALA A 642 -6.37 -6.62 -18.51
CA ALA A 642 -6.25 -5.58 -17.49
C ALA A 642 -6.15 -4.15 -18.08
N SER A 643 -5.77 -4.04 -19.35
CA SER A 643 -5.64 -2.76 -20.06
C SER A 643 -6.96 -2.31 -20.71
N LEU A 644 -8.02 -3.11 -20.63
CA LEU A 644 -9.33 -2.74 -21.16
C LEU A 644 -10.01 -1.73 -20.25
N GLY A 645 -10.60 -0.69 -20.86
CA GLY A 645 -11.38 0.31 -20.13
C GLY A 645 -12.67 -0.25 -19.49
N PRO A 646 -13.32 0.54 -18.62
CA PRO A 646 -14.50 0.09 -17.89
C PRO A 646 -15.68 -0.25 -18.82
N VAL A 647 -16.59 -1.09 -18.29
CA VAL A 647 -17.83 -1.48 -18.95
C VAL A 647 -18.98 -0.69 -18.35
N SER A 648 -19.71 0.03 -19.20
CA SER A 648 -20.87 0.80 -18.77
C SER A 648 -22.10 -0.08 -18.54
N ARG A 649 -22.96 0.32 -17.60
CA ARG A 649 -24.26 -0.34 -17.37
C ARG A 649 -25.12 -0.40 -18.64
N ALA A 650 -25.02 0.59 -19.52
CA ALA A 650 -25.72 0.61 -20.81
C ALA A 650 -25.24 -0.51 -21.74
N GLN A 651 -23.92 -0.74 -21.80
CA GLN A 651 -23.35 -1.85 -22.57
C GLN A 651 -23.79 -3.21 -22.02
N ILE A 652 -23.83 -3.39 -20.69
CA ILE A 652 -24.33 -4.63 -20.09
C ILE A 652 -25.80 -4.88 -20.47
N LYS A 653 -26.64 -3.84 -20.47
CA LYS A 653 -28.04 -3.94 -20.91
C LYS A 653 -28.15 -4.32 -22.39
N ALA A 654 -27.30 -3.77 -23.25
CA ALA A 654 -27.28 -4.10 -24.68
C ALA A 654 -26.88 -5.57 -24.88
N LEU A 655 -25.79 -6.02 -24.25
CA LEU A 655 -25.36 -7.42 -24.27
C LEU A 655 -26.46 -8.37 -23.78
N LEU A 656 -27.14 -8.03 -22.67
CA LEU A 656 -28.28 -8.80 -22.17
C LEU A 656 -29.42 -8.86 -23.19
N LYS A 657 -29.74 -7.75 -23.86
CA LYS A 657 -30.81 -7.71 -24.87
C LYS A 657 -30.51 -8.64 -26.04
N ASP A 658 -29.27 -8.69 -26.49
CA ASP A 658 -28.87 -9.47 -27.66
C ASP A 658 -28.66 -10.94 -27.32
N LEU A 659 -27.94 -11.27 -26.24
CA LEU A 659 -27.72 -12.66 -25.81
C LEU A 659 -29.03 -13.41 -25.49
N ARG A 660 -30.07 -12.70 -25.04
CA ARG A 660 -31.38 -13.31 -24.75
C ARG A 660 -32.15 -13.76 -25.98
N LYS A 661 -31.84 -13.23 -27.16
CA LYS A 661 -32.46 -13.65 -28.42
C LYS A 661 -31.87 -14.97 -28.93
N LEU A 662 -30.75 -15.40 -28.34
CA LEU A 662 -30.00 -16.57 -28.76
C LEU A 662 -30.32 -17.76 -27.85
N THR A 663 -30.51 -18.91 -28.47
CA THR A 663 -30.51 -20.22 -27.80
C THR A 663 -29.15 -20.49 -27.15
N LEU A 664 -29.09 -21.46 -26.24
CA LEU A 664 -27.81 -21.88 -25.67
C LEU A 664 -26.80 -22.31 -26.76
N GLU A 665 -27.27 -23.04 -27.77
CA GLU A 665 -26.41 -23.53 -28.86
C GLU A 665 -25.84 -22.39 -29.72
N GLU A 666 -26.61 -21.33 -29.94
CA GLU A 666 -26.14 -20.12 -30.62
C GLU A 666 -25.19 -19.32 -29.73
N ARG A 667 -25.46 -19.23 -28.42
CA ARG A 667 -24.56 -18.57 -27.45
C ARG A 667 -23.18 -19.20 -27.41
N LEU A 668 -23.08 -20.53 -27.56
CA LEU A 668 -21.79 -21.24 -27.63
C LEU A 668 -20.91 -20.79 -28.81
N ARG A 669 -21.49 -20.16 -29.83
CA ARG A 669 -20.80 -19.67 -31.03
C ARG A 669 -20.50 -18.17 -31.00
N VAL A 670 -20.90 -17.45 -29.95
CA VAL A 670 -20.70 -16.00 -29.85
C VAL A 670 -19.21 -15.68 -29.62
N PRO A 671 -18.57 -14.86 -30.48
CA PRO A 671 -17.18 -14.47 -30.28
C PRO A 671 -16.98 -13.74 -28.95
N GLY A 672 -15.93 -14.12 -28.21
CA GLY A 672 -15.63 -13.55 -26.89
C GLY A 672 -16.48 -14.11 -25.74
N LEU A 673 -17.44 -15.01 -25.99
CA LEU A 673 -18.16 -15.77 -24.96
C LEU A 673 -17.53 -17.17 -24.79
N PRO A 674 -16.88 -17.46 -23.65
CA PRO A 674 -16.39 -18.81 -23.37
C PRO A 674 -17.53 -19.83 -23.33
N SER A 675 -17.29 -21.01 -23.91
CA SER A 675 -18.28 -22.09 -23.97
C SER A 675 -18.75 -22.55 -22.57
N ASP A 676 -17.85 -22.57 -21.60
CA ASP A 676 -18.11 -22.92 -20.20
C ASP A 676 -18.92 -21.85 -19.42
N ARG A 677 -19.33 -20.77 -20.08
CA ARG A 677 -20.13 -19.67 -19.51
C ARG A 677 -21.44 -19.41 -20.25
N ALA A 678 -21.65 -20.01 -21.41
CA ALA A 678 -22.81 -19.71 -22.27
C ALA A 678 -24.17 -20.00 -21.59
N ASP A 679 -24.21 -20.97 -20.69
CA ASP A 679 -25.38 -21.38 -19.92
C ASP A 679 -25.71 -20.40 -18.77
N ILE A 680 -24.70 -19.77 -18.16
CA ILE A 680 -24.86 -18.92 -16.97
C ILE A 680 -24.71 -17.42 -17.22
N VAL A 681 -24.29 -17.00 -18.43
CA VAL A 681 -23.98 -15.60 -18.75
C VAL A 681 -25.14 -14.63 -18.52
N ILE A 682 -26.37 -15.04 -18.84
CA ILE A 682 -27.57 -14.21 -18.71
C ILE A 682 -27.84 -13.86 -17.24
N ALA A 683 -27.75 -14.84 -16.35
CA ALA A 683 -27.96 -14.64 -14.92
C ALA A 683 -26.88 -13.74 -14.33
N GLY A 684 -25.60 -14.03 -14.62
CA GLY A 684 -24.50 -13.23 -14.15
C GLY A 684 -24.62 -11.76 -14.56
N PHE A 685 -24.93 -11.48 -15.82
CA PHE A 685 -25.04 -10.11 -16.33
C PHE A 685 -26.26 -9.38 -15.76
N ALA A 686 -27.38 -10.08 -15.57
CA ALA A 686 -28.58 -9.51 -14.97
C ALA A 686 -28.35 -9.13 -13.49
N VAL A 687 -27.65 -9.98 -12.73
CA VAL A 687 -27.26 -9.67 -11.35
C VAL A 687 -26.34 -8.45 -11.31
N THR A 688 -25.30 -8.42 -12.16
CA THR A 688 -24.37 -7.27 -12.25
C THR A 688 -25.11 -5.98 -12.61
N GLU A 689 -26.00 -6.00 -13.60
CA GLU A 689 -26.77 -4.81 -13.99
C GLU A 689 -27.68 -4.32 -12.87
N ARG A 690 -28.27 -5.24 -12.09
CA ARG A 690 -29.10 -4.89 -10.92
C ARG A 690 -28.26 -4.34 -9.78
N LEU A 691 -27.05 -4.86 -9.55
CA LEU A 691 -26.11 -4.32 -8.57
C LEU A 691 -25.71 -2.90 -8.94
N MET A 692 -25.26 -2.67 -10.18
CA MET A 692 -24.92 -1.31 -10.65
C MET A 692 -26.10 -0.34 -10.52
N ALA A 693 -27.31 -0.81 -10.83
CA ALA A 693 -28.52 -0.02 -10.67
C ALA A 693 -28.81 0.37 -9.22
N HIS A 694 -28.57 -0.53 -8.27
CA HIS A 694 -28.79 -0.32 -6.84
C HIS A 694 -27.72 0.58 -6.22
N LEU A 695 -26.49 0.52 -6.72
CA LEU A 695 -25.38 1.36 -6.24
C LEU A 695 -25.36 2.76 -6.88
N GLY A 696 -26.17 3.01 -7.90
CA GLY A 696 -26.17 4.27 -8.63
C GLY A 696 -24.94 4.48 -9.54
N VAL A 697 -24.17 3.42 -9.83
CA VAL A 697 -22.95 3.51 -10.65
C VAL A 697 -23.22 3.24 -12.13
N SER A 698 -22.55 4.01 -12.99
CA SER A 698 -22.68 3.91 -14.45
C SER A 698 -21.60 3.06 -15.11
N GLN A 699 -20.45 2.90 -14.45
CA GLN A 699 -19.26 2.22 -14.94
C GLN A 699 -18.82 1.10 -13.98
N LEU A 700 -18.25 0.06 -14.55
CA LEU A 700 -17.67 -1.08 -13.83
C LEU A 700 -16.26 -1.31 -14.37
N SER A 701 -15.27 -1.18 -13.50
CA SER A 701 -13.91 -1.66 -13.76
C SER A 701 -13.84 -3.16 -13.46
N VAL A 702 -12.93 -3.89 -14.08
CA VAL A 702 -12.79 -5.33 -13.86
C VAL A 702 -11.35 -5.67 -13.54
N HIS A 703 -11.16 -6.44 -12.48
CA HIS A 703 -9.88 -7.02 -12.12
C HIS A 703 -9.87 -8.49 -12.57
N PRO A 704 -8.93 -8.92 -13.43
CA PRO A 704 -8.81 -10.33 -13.83
C PRO A 704 -8.40 -11.26 -12.69
N GLY A 705 -7.70 -10.73 -11.67
CA GLY A 705 -7.45 -11.44 -10.42
C GLY A 705 -8.67 -11.46 -9.50
N GLY A 706 -8.46 -11.82 -8.24
CA GLY A 706 -9.49 -11.78 -7.19
C GLY A 706 -9.09 -12.63 -5.99
N PHE A 707 -10.03 -13.48 -5.55
CA PHE A 707 -9.90 -14.31 -4.35
C PHE A 707 -8.62 -15.14 -4.29
N ARG A 708 -8.22 -15.77 -5.39
CA ARG A 708 -7.06 -16.67 -5.45
C ARG A 708 -5.73 -15.95 -5.22
N GLU A 709 -5.56 -14.76 -5.78
CA GLU A 709 -4.40 -13.91 -5.51
C GLU A 709 -4.43 -13.40 -4.07
N GLY A 710 -5.62 -13.14 -3.51
CA GLY A 710 -5.80 -12.84 -2.09
C GLY A 710 -5.36 -14.01 -1.18
N LEU A 711 -5.72 -15.25 -1.51
CA LEU A 711 -5.24 -16.45 -0.81
C LEU A 711 -3.72 -16.59 -0.86
N LEU A 712 -3.11 -16.33 -2.02
CA LEU A 712 -1.66 -16.33 -2.16
C LEU A 712 -1.01 -15.27 -1.25
N MET A 713 -1.56 -14.07 -1.18
CA MET A 713 -1.08 -13.02 -0.27
C MET A 713 -1.19 -13.43 1.20
N ARG A 714 -2.30 -14.09 1.59
CA ARG A 714 -2.42 -14.66 2.93
C ARG A 714 -1.34 -15.71 3.20
N MET A 715 -1.04 -16.58 2.23
CA MET A 715 0.04 -17.56 2.39
C MET A 715 1.42 -16.91 2.55
N ILE A 716 1.66 -15.78 1.87
CA ILE A 716 2.89 -14.99 2.02
C ILE A 716 2.97 -14.41 3.43
N ASP A 717 1.89 -13.80 3.92
CA ASP A 717 1.85 -13.26 5.29
C ASP A 717 2.06 -14.37 6.33
N ASP A 718 1.42 -15.52 6.16
CA ASP A 718 1.58 -16.66 7.06
C ASP A 718 3.04 -17.14 7.07
N GLN A 719 3.76 -17.09 5.93
CA GLN A 719 5.18 -17.42 5.87
C GLN A 719 6.08 -16.37 6.54
N ILE A 720 5.73 -15.09 6.40
CA ILE A 720 6.42 -14.01 7.11
C ILE A 720 6.23 -14.22 8.62
N ALA A 721 4.99 -14.43 9.07
CA ALA A 721 4.65 -14.65 10.48
C ALA A 721 5.24 -15.95 11.06
N ASP A 722 5.32 -17.04 10.30
CA ASP A 722 5.93 -18.29 10.76
C ASP A 722 7.46 -18.18 10.91
N GLN A 723 8.11 -17.34 10.09
CA GLN A 723 9.54 -17.03 10.23
C GLN A 723 9.78 -16.03 11.36
N ASP A 724 8.91 -15.05 11.48
CA ASP A 724 8.78 -14.14 12.62
C ASP A 724 7.97 -14.80 13.75
N ARG A 725 8.18 -16.08 14.08
CA ARG A 725 7.52 -16.68 15.25
C ARG A 725 7.87 -15.97 16.57
N SER A 726 8.90 -15.12 16.58
CA SER A 726 9.16 -14.15 17.64
C SER A 726 8.29 -12.89 17.60
N ALA A 727 7.54 -12.62 16.53
CA ALA A 727 6.57 -11.53 16.42
C ALA A 727 5.22 -11.86 17.10
N LEU A 728 4.86 -13.15 17.22
CA LEU A 728 3.83 -13.58 18.19
C LEU A 728 4.31 -13.40 19.65
N ASP A 729 5.62 -13.25 19.84
CA ASP A 729 6.28 -12.81 21.08
C ASP A 729 6.74 -11.33 21.02
N ALA A 730 6.32 -10.55 20.01
CA ALA A 730 6.67 -9.13 19.93
C ALA A 730 6.13 -8.41 21.17
N PRO A 731 6.85 -7.42 21.72
CA PRO A 731 6.32 -6.63 22.81
C PRO A 731 4.97 -6.02 22.43
N ASP A 732 3.99 -6.02 23.34
CA ASP A 732 2.66 -5.42 23.13
C ASP A 732 2.71 -4.01 22.52
N ALA A 733 3.79 -3.26 22.80
CA ALA A 733 4.05 -1.93 22.23
C ALA A 733 4.12 -1.92 20.69
N GLU A 734 4.68 -2.95 20.06
CA GLU A 734 4.77 -3.06 18.59
C GLU A 734 3.41 -3.34 17.97
N HIS A 735 2.65 -4.29 18.52
CA HIS A 735 1.26 -4.56 18.12
C HIS A 735 0.39 -3.31 18.24
N MET A 736 0.51 -2.60 19.36
CA MET A 736 -0.26 -1.38 19.60
C MET A 736 0.12 -0.23 18.65
N SER A 737 1.35 -0.18 18.14
CA SER A 737 1.73 0.78 17.10
C SER A 737 0.94 0.55 15.81
N VAL A 738 0.85 -0.70 15.35
CA VAL A 738 0.07 -1.09 14.16
C VAL A 738 -1.42 -0.81 14.35
N ILE A 739 -1.95 -1.10 15.55
CA ILE A 739 -3.34 -0.82 15.91
C ILE A 739 -3.65 0.68 15.85
N ARG A 740 -2.79 1.52 16.44
CA ARG A 740 -2.96 2.99 16.42
C ARG A 740 -2.83 3.57 15.01
N GLU A 741 -1.96 3.01 14.16
CA GLU A 741 -1.88 3.37 12.75
C GLU A 741 -3.19 3.06 12.00
N PHE A 742 -3.75 1.87 12.24
CA PHE A 742 -5.07 1.51 11.69
C PHE A 742 -6.19 2.42 12.23
N ALA A 743 -6.20 2.71 13.53
CA ALA A 743 -7.14 3.65 14.13
C ALA A 743 -7.03 5.04 13.49
N GLY A 744 -5.81 5.50 13.22
CA GLY A 744 -5.52 6.76 12.51
C GLY A 744 -6.13 6.81 11.11
N ARG A 745 -6.06 5.71 10.34
CA ARG A 745 -6.76 5.59 9.03
C ARG A 745 -8.27 5.68 9.16
N CYS A 746 -8.82 5.22 10.28
CA CYS A 746 -10.24 5.35 10.61
C CYS A 746 -10.63 6.74 11.14
N ARG A 747 -9.66 7.65 11.34
CA ARG A 747 -9.84 9.00 11.91
C ARG A 747 -10.51 8.97 13.29
N TYR A 748 -10.10 8.01 14.13
CA TYR A 748 -10.59 7.90 15.50
C TYR A 748 -10.26 9.14 16.34
N GLU A 749 -11.06 9.38 17.39
CA GLU A 749 -10.83 10.45 18.35
C GLU A 749 -9.75 10.02 19.34
N ARG A 750 -8.51 10.42 19.05
CA ARG A 750 -7.33 9.94 19.77
C ARG A 750 -7.34 10.25 21.26
N ALA A 751 -7.70 11.48 21.65
CA ALA A 751 -7.69 11.90 23.05
C ALA A 751 -8.63 11.02 23.90
N HIS A 752 -9.89 10.91 23.46
CA HIS A 752 -10.90 10.05 24.08
C HIS A 752 -10.49 8.57 24.10
N SER A 753 -10.13 8.01 22.95
CA SER A 753 -9.90 6.55 22.84
C SER A 753 -8.67 6.08 23.63
N GLU A 754 -7.59 6.87 23.65
CA GLU A 754 -6.39 6.56 24.44
C GLU A 754 -6.66 6.74 25.94
N HIS A 755 -7.52 7.70 26.31
CA HIS A 755 -7.91 7.89 27.69
C HIS A 755 -8.82 6.75 28.21
N VAL A 756 -9.80 6.33 27.41
CA VAL A 756 -10.60 5.12 27.69
C VAL A 756 -9.70 3.89 27.80
N ALA A 757 -8.70 3.74 26.92
CA ALA A 757 -7.72 2.66 27.02
C ALA A 757 -6.93 2.71 28.33
N LYS A 758 -6.46 3.89 28.75
CA LYS A 758 -5.80 4.07 30.06
C LYS A 758 -6.69 3.58 31.21
N LEU A 759 -7.93 4.07 31.29
CA LEU A 759 -8.85 3.70 32.36
C LEU A 759 -9.21 2.20 32.35
N ALA A 760 -9.46 1.63 31.16
CA ALA A 760 -9.77 0.21 31.00
C ALA A 760 -8.61 -0.67 31.48
N LEU A 761 -7.37 -0.29 31.17
CA LEU A 761 -6.17 -0.99 31.59
C LEU A 761 -5.90 -0.85 33.09
N HIS A 762 -6.15 0.32 33.68
CA HIS A 762 -6.03 0.51 35.13
C HIS A 762 -7.03 -0.36 35.90
N LEU A 763 -8.27 -0.49 35.41
CA LEU A 763 -9.24 -1.44 35.95
C LEU A 763 -8.75 -2.88 35.79
N PHE A 764 -8.28 -3.25 34.59
CA PHE A 764 -7.77 -4.60 34.30
C PHE A 764 -6.63 -4.99 35.23
N ASP A 765 -5.62 -4.14 35.38
CA ASP A 765 -4.43 -4.42 36.17
C ASP A 765 -4.76 -4.56 37.67
N GLN A 766 -5.71 -3.78 38.19
CA GLN A 766 -6.19 -3.87 39.58
C GLN A 766 -7.08 -5.10 39.84
N PHE A 767 -8.00 -5.45 38.92
CA PHE A 767 -8.81 -6.66 39.07
C PHE A 767 -7.97 -7.95 38.91
N ARG A 768 -6.96 -7.94 38.03
CA ARG A 768 -6.04 -9.07 37.86
C ARG A 768 -5.24 -9.36 39.13
N ALA A 769 -4.89 -8.32 39.91
CA ALA A 769 -4.15 -8.48 41.16
C ALA A 769 -4.95 -9.22 42.25
N GLU A 770 -6.28 -9.29 42.12
CA GLU A 770 -7.19 -9.94 43.07
C GLU A 770 -7.84 -11.18 42.44
N SER A 771 -7.03 -12.22 42.22
CA SER A 771 -7.40 -13.44 41.50
C SER A 771 -8.59 -14.21 42.11
N ASP A 772 -8.91 -13.97 43.38
CA ASP A 772 -9.99 -14.65 44.10
C ASP A 772 -11.39 -14.13 43.74
N LEU A 773 -11.50 -12.92 43.17
CA LEU A 773 -12.77 -12.28 42.80
C LEU A 773 -13.06 -12.34 41.30
N VAL A 774 -12.04 -12.43 40.45
CA VAL A 774 -12.19 -12.59 39.00
C VAL A 774 -11.36 -13.77 38.52
N GLN A 775 -11.97 -14.96 38.55
CA GLN A 775 -11.32 -16.16 38.04
C GLN A 775 -10.92 -15.97 36.57
N ASP A 776 -9.69 -16.38 36.24
CA ASP A 776 -9.09 -16.42 34.91
C ASP A 776 -8.84 -15.07 34.20
N LEU A 777 -9.03 -13.91 34.85
CA LEU A 777 -8.67 -12.61 34.24
C LEU A 777 -7.14 -12.40 34.27
N GLY A 778 -6.54 -12.17 33.11
CA GLY A 778 -5.09 -12.06 32.96
C GLY A 778 -4.35 -13.40 33.02
N SER A 779 -5.07 -14.51 32.86
CA SER A 779 -4.49 -15.86 32.74
C SER A 779 -3.66 -16.04 31.47
N ASP A 780 -3.99 -15.28 30.41
CA ASP A 780 -3.21 -15.11 29.19
C ASP A 780 -2.65 -13.68 29.12
N ARG A 781 -1.35 -13.57 28.84
CA ARG A 781 -0.64 -12.28 28.72
C ARG A 781 -1.25 -11.37 27.64
N HIS A 782 -1.88 -11.93 26.60
CA HIS A 782 -2.47 -11.14 25.52
C HIS A 782 -3.83 -10.52 25.89
N GLU A 783 -4.52 -10.94 26.96
CA GLU A 783 -5.83 -10.37 27.32
C GLU A 783 -5.77 -8.86 27.52
N ARG A 784 -4.67 -8.38 28.12
CA ARG A 784 -4.41 -6.96 28.33
C ARG A 784 -4.26 -6.20 27.01
N LEU A 785 -3.51 -6.77 26.06
CA LEU A 785 -3.36 -6.25 24.70
C LEU A 785 -4.70 -6.21 23.96
N LEU A 786 -5.52 -7.26 24.06
CA LEU A 786 -6.85 -7.31 23.43
C LEU A 786 -7.77 -6.20 23.96
N LEU A 787 -7.71 -5.93 25.27
CA LEU A 787 -8.47 -4.85 25.88
C LEU A 787 -7.98 -3.47 25.43
N GLU A 788 -6.66 -3.24 25.43
CA GLU A 788 -6.08 -1.97 24.96
C GLU A 788 -6.45 -1.72 23.50
N ALA A 789 -6.29 -2.73 22.64
CA ALA A 789 -6.66 -2.66 21.24
C ALA A 789 -8.14 -2.36 21.05
N ALA A 790 -9.02 -3.04 21.79
CA ALA A 790 -10.46 -2.83 21.71
C ALA A 790 -10.86 -1.43 22.18
N ALA A 791 -10.20 -0.91 23.22
CA ALA A 791 -10.41 0.44 23.72
C ALA A 791 -9.96 1.52 22.72
N VAL A 792 -8.82 1.34 22.06
CA VAL A 792 -8.39 2.26 20.99
C VAL A 792 -9.35 2.21 19.78
N LEU A 793 -9.93 1.05 19.49
CA LEU A 793 -10.73 0.80 18.29
C LEU A 793 -12.25 0.88 18.49
N HIS A 794 -12.76 1.08 19.71
CA HIS A 794 -14.19 0.89 20.01
C HIS A 794 -15.12 1.80 19.18
N ASP A 795 -14.64 3.00 18.83
CA ASP A 795 -15.41 4.05 18.15
C ASP A 795 -15.04 4.30 16.69
N VAL A 796 -14.17 3.48 16.09
CA VAL A 796 -13.80 3.60 14.67
C VAL A 796 -15.00 3.52 13.73
N GLY A 797 -16.09 2.86 14.15
CA GLY A 797 -17.36 2.81 13.42
C GLY A 797 -18.05 4.15 13.21
N ILE A 798 -17.66 5.21 13.92
CA ILE A 798 -18.18 6.58 13.74
C ILE A 798 -17.91 7.08 12.32
N MET A 799 -16.81 6.64 11.68
CA MET A 799 -16.50 7.00 10.30
C MET A 799 -17.61 6.60 9.31
N VAL A 800 -18.42 5.58 9.66
CA VAL A 800 -19.54 5.10 8.85
C VAL A 800 -20.86 5.72 9.32
N GLU A 801 -21.19 5.57 10.60
CA GLU A 801 -22.43 6.09 11.17
C GLU A 801 -22.36 6.19 12.69
N TYR A 802 -22.67 7.36 13.24
CA TYR A 802 -22.66 7.60 14.69
C TYR A 802 -23.66 6.72 15.48
N ARG A 803 -24.90 6.52 15.00
CA ARG A 803 -25.94 5.82 15.81
C ARG A 803 -25.67 4.34 16.01
N ARG A 804 -24.97 3.70 15.07
CA ARG A 804 -24.70 2.26 15.05
C ARG A 804 -23.20 1.95 15.05
N HIS A 805 -22.35 2.90 15.47
CA HIS A 805 -20.90 2.76 15.36
C HIS A 805 -20.39 1.46 15.99
N HIS A 806 -20.89 1.01 17.14
CA HIS A 806 -20.49 -0.27 17.74
C HIS A 806 -20.62 -1.49 16.80
N LYS A 807 -21.62 -1.51 15.90
CA LYS A 807 -21.75 -2.57 14.86
C LYS A 807 -20.77 -2.37 13.71
N HIS A 808 -20.48 -1.11 13.38
CA HIS A 808 -19.51 -0.75 12.35
C HIS A 808 -18.07 -0.98 12.84
N SER A 809 -17.74 -0.69 14.10
CA SER A 809 -16.47 -1.02 14.74
C SER A 809 -16.23 -2.53 14.71
N GLU A 810 -17.22 -3.37 15.07
CA GLU A 810 -17.10 -4.83 14.89
C GLU A 810 -16.74 -5.20 13.45
N THR A 811 -17.40 -4.57 12.47
CA THR A 811 -17.18 -4.88 11.05
C THR A 811 -15.79 -4.41 10.59
N ILE A 812 -15.40 -3.19 10.94
CA ILE A 812 -14.12 -2.58 10.54
C ILE A 812 -12.96 -3.36 11.15
N VAL A 813 -13.01 -3.60 12.47
CA VAL A 813 -11.94 -4.30 13.20
C VAL A 813 -11.81 -5.75 12.76
N ARG A 814 -12.93 -6.46 12.51
CA ARG A 814 -12.90 -7.84 12.01
C ARG A 814 -12.19 -7.99 10.67
N HIS A 815 -12.26 -6.97 9.82
CA HIS A 815 -11.60 -6.98 8.51
C HIS A 815 -10.29 -6.19 8.50
N ALA A 816 -9.83 -5.69 9.64
CA ALA A 816 -8.57 -4.99 9.77
C ALA A 816 -7.40 -5.95 9.59
N GLU A 817 -6.40 -5.54 8.81
CA GLU A 817 -5.12 -6.25 8.69
C GLU A 817 -4.20 -5.81 9.85
N LEU A 818 -4.52 -6.25 11.07
CA LEU A 818 -3.72 -5.97 12.28
C LEU A 818 -2.56 -6.97 12.35
N ARG A 819 -1.42 -6.61 11.74
CA ARG A 819 -0.22 -7.46 11.73
C ARG A 819 0.21 -7.83 13.16
N GLY A 820 0.62 -9.08 13.33
CA GLY A 820 1.03 -9.65 14.62
C GLY A 820 -0.12 -10.24 15.45
N LEU A 821 -1.38 -9.97 15.07
CA LEU A 821 -2.54 -10.60 15.71
C LEU A 821 -3.08 -11.77 14.87
N THR A 822 -3.46 -12.84 15.55
CA THR A 822 -4.16 -13.97 14.96
C THR A 822 -5.60 -13.60 14.57
N GLU A 823 -6.22 -14.42 13.72
CA GLU A 823 -7.63 -14.26 13.35
C GLU A 823 -8.57 -14.37 14.56
N ARG A 824 -8.24 -15.26 15.51
CA ARG A 824 -8.96 -15.38 16.79
C ARG A 824 -8.89 -14.07 17.57
N GLU A 825 -7.70 -13.51 17.76
CA GLU A 825 -7.49 -12.28 18.52
C GLU A 825 -8.20 -11.09 17.88
N SER A 826 -8.05 -10.91 16.56
CA SER A 826 -8.77 -9.87 15.81
C SER A 826 -10.30 -10.03 15.94
N GLY A 827 -10.79 -11.27 15.94
CA GLY A 827 -12.20 -11.61 16.18
C GLY A 827 -12.67 -11.25 17.60
N LEU A 828 -11.84 -11.49 18.61
CA LEU A 828 -12.12 -11.12 20.01
C LEU A 828 -12.18 -9.60 20.18
N ILE A 829 -11.19 -8.85 19.66
CA ILE A 829 -11.17 -7.38 19.70
C ILE A 829 -12.43 -6.82 19.05
N ALA A 830 -12.82 -7.31 17.87
CA ALA A 830 -14.02 -6.88 17.17
C ALA A 830 -15.30 -7.09 18.02
N GLN A 831 -15.37 -8.18 18.79
CA GLN A 831 -16.50 -8.46 19.69
C GLN A 831 -16.47 -7.57 20.93
N VAL A 832 -15.31 -7.27 21.49
CA VAL A 832 -15.21 -6.32 22.61
C VAL A 832 -15.64 -4.92 22.14
N CYS A 833 -15.18 -4.46 20.97
CA CYS A 833 -15.67 -3.22 20.33
C CYS A 833 -17.19 -3.26 20.05
N ARG A 834 -17.74 -4.43 19.70
CA ARG A 834 -19.19 -4.59 19.45
C ARG A 834 -20.06 -4.30 20.66
N TYR A 835 -19.54 -4.61 21.85
CA TYR A 835 -20.28 -4.64 23.11
C TYR A 835 -19.87 -3.56 24.11
N HIS A 836 -19.00 -2.62 23.73
CA HIS A 836 -18.65 -1.45 24.56
C HIS A 836 -19.86 -0.57 24.92
N ARG A 837 -20.98 -0.68 24.18
CA ARG A 837 -22.23 0.05 24.49
C ARG A 837 -23.48 -0.68 24.03
N LYS A 838 -24.64 -0.18 24.48
CA LYS A 838 -25.98 -0.70 24.14
C LYS A 838 -26.14 -2.16 24.63
N ALA A 839 -26.67 -3.04 23.78
CA ALA A 839 -26.97 -4.42 24.15
C ALA A 839 -25.69 -5.16 24.55
N GLU A 840 -25.78 -5.94 25.62
CA GLU A 840 -24.72 -6.82 26.12
C GLU A 840 -24.62 -8.12 25.29
N PRO A 841 -23.54 -8.90 25.44
CA PRO A 841 -23.38 -10.18 24.74
C PRO A 841 -24.49 -11.17 25.09
N ARG A 842 -25.16 -11.71 24.07
CA ARG A 842 -26.25 -12.69 24.21
C ARG A 842 -26.05 -13.84 23.25
N ASP A 843 -26.46 -15.04 23.63
CA ASP A 843 -26.34 -16.24 22.79
C ASP A 843 -27.27 -16.21 21.55
N THR A 844 -28.20 -15.26 21.49
CA THR A 844 -29.00 -14.97 20.29
C THR A 844 -28.23 -14.15 19.24
N HIS A 845 -27.10 -13.54 19.61
CA HIS A 845 -26.24 -12.85 18.67
C HIS A 845 -25.31 -13.87 18.00
N SER A 846 -25.58 -14.20 16.73
CA SER A 846 -24.91 -15.28 16.00
C SER A 846 -23.38 -15.18 15.99
N SER A 847 -22.81 -13.98 15.84
CA SER A 847 -21.35 -13.80 15.80
C SER A 847 -20.68 -14.09 17.15
N PHE A 848 -21.39 -13.86 18.26
CA PHE A 848 -20.92 -14.14 19.61
C PHE A 848 -21.17 -15.60 20.00
N ALA A 849 -22.33 -16.15 19.65
CA ALA A 849 -22.69 -17.55 19.90
C ALA A 849 -21.75 -18.54 19.20
N ALA A 850 -21.20 -18.16 18.04
CA ALA A 850 -20.23 -18.95 17.29
C ALA A 850 -18.85 -19.05 17.96
N LEU A 851 -18.54 -18.19 18.93
CA LEU A 851 -17.27 -18.27 19.66
C LEU A 851 -17.26 -19.49 20.61
N PRO A 852 -16.09 -20.10 20.84
CA PRO A 852 -15.87 -21.05 21.93
C PRO A 852 -16.33 -20.47 23.28
N GLU A 853 -16.71 -21.34 24.21
CA GLU A 853 -17.22 -20.91 25.52
C GLU A 853 -16.23 -20.05 26.30
N ALA A 854 -14.95 -20.42 26.30
CA ALA A 854 -13.87 -19.64 26.90
C ALA A 854 -13.76 -18.23 26.29
N ASP A 855 -13.85 -18.13 24.96
CA ASP A 855 -13.81 -16.86 24.22
C ASP A 855 -15.03 -15.97 24.53
N ARG A 856 -16.21 -16.58 24.69
CA ARG A 856 -17.42 -15.86 25.12
C ARG A 856 -17.26 -15.29 26.53
N ALA A 857 -16.67 -16.06 27.45
CA ALA A 857 -16.40 -15.60 28.80
C ALA A 857 -15.40 -14.44 28.79
N LEU A 858 -14.31 -14.57 28.03
CA LEU A 858 -13.31 -13.51 27.87
C LEU A 858 -13.92 -12.21 27.31
N VAL A 859 -14.71 -12.29 26.25
CA VAL A 859 -15.40 -11.11 25.68
C VAL A 859 -16.30 -10.42 26.70
N ARG A 860 -17.03 -11.17 27.54
CA ARG A 860 -17.87 -10.59 28.60
C ARG A 860 -17.03 -9.82 29.62
N ARG A 861 -15.90 -10.39 30.08
CA ARG A 861 -14.97 -9.75 31.01
C ARG A 861 -14.41 -8.44 30.44
N LEU A 862 -13.79 -8.51 29.26
CA LEU A 862 -13.14 -7.36 28.64
C LEU A 862 -14.16 -6.27 28.24
N ALA A 863 -15.33 -6.65 27.71
CA ALA A 863 -16.38 -5.69 27.40
C ALA A 863 -16.96 -5.04 28.67
N GLY A 864 -17.05 -5.76 29.80
CA GLY A 864 -17.47 -5.20 31.08
C GLY A 864 -16.54 -4.07 31.55
N LEU A 865 -15.23 -4.30 31.49
CA LEU A 865 -14.21 -3.29 31.82
C LEU A 865 -14.27 -2.10 30.87
N LEU A 866 -14.29 -2.35 29.55
CA LEU A 866 -14.34 -1.30 28.53
C LEU A 866 -15.59 -0.44 28.66
N ARG A 867 -16.75 -1.03 28.97
CA ARG A 867 -18.02 -0.32 29.16
C ARG A 867 -17.94 0.70 30.30
N VAL A 868 -17.30 0.34 31.41
CA VAL A 868 -17.12 1.25 32.55
C VAL A 868 -16.14 2.35 32.19
N ALA A 869 -14.99 2.01 31.59
CA ALA A 869 -14.00 2.99 31.14
C ALA A 869 -14.56 4.01 30.13
N ASP A 870 -15.32 3.54 29.14
CA ASP A 870 -16.06 4.39 28.17
C ASP A 870 -17.21 5.18 28.83
N GLY A 871 -17.68 4.75 30.01
CA GLY A 871 -18.60 5.53 30.81
C GLY A 871 -17.92 6.69 31.55
N LEU A 872 -16.69 6.47 32.02
CA LEU A 872 -15.90 7.43 32.78
C LEU A 872 -15.33 8.59 31.94
N ASP A 873 -15.40 8.52 30.60
CA ASP A 873 -15.07 9.62 29.69
C ASP A 873 -16.23 9.95 28.76
N ARG A 874 -17.43 10.08 29.32
CA ARG A 874 -18.69 10.18 28.57
C ARG A 874 -18.78 11.44 27.73
N ASP A 875 -18.21 12.53 28.24
CA ASP A 875 -18.20 13.85 27.62
C ASP A 875 -16.97 14.11 26.75
N HIS A 876 -16.01 13.16 26.73
CA HIS A 876 -14.75 13.24 26.02
C HIS A 876 -13.85 14.41 26.50
N ALA A 877 -14.04 14.89 27.74
CA ALA A 877 -13.25 15.97 28.33
C ALA A 877 -12.08 15.45 29.19
N GLN A 878 -12.00 14.13 29.42
CA GLN A 878 -11.01 13.51 30.30
C GLN A 878 -11.01 14.14 31.70
N ASN A 879 -12.21 14.42 32.22
CA ASN A 879 -12.41 14.97 33.57
C ASN A 879 -11.95 13.95 34.60
N VAL A 880 -12.43 12.71 34.46
CA VAL A 880 -11.87 11.57 35.18
C VAL A 880 -10.43 11.36 34.71
N ARG A 881 -9.48 11.33 35.64
CA ARG A 881 -8.06 11.12 35.37
C ARG A 881 -7.63 9.71 35.68
N ASP A 882 -8.21 9.11 36.70
CA ASP A 882 -7.84 7.78 37.16
C ASP A 882 -9.00 7.08 37.90
N VAL A 883 -8.87 5.78 38.09
CA VAL A 883 -9.84 4.95 38.80
C VAL A 883 -9.13 3.89 39.65
N HIS A 884 -9.49 3.81 40.92
CA HIS A 884 -8.92 2.90 41.91
C HIS A 884 -9.96 1.91 42.40
N VAL A 885 -9.62 0.63 42.43
CA VAL A 885 -10.50 -0.44 42.88
C VAL A 885 -10.27 -0.68 44.37
N ARG A 886 -11.33 -0.57 45.17
CA ARG A 886 -11.34 -0.94 46.59
C ARG A 886 -12.21 -2.16 46.80
N PHE A 887 -11.62 -3.16 47.45
CA PHE A 887 -12.28 -4.41 47.78
C PHE A 887 -12.79 -4.33 49.22
N GLY A 888 -14.08 -4.62 49.42
CA GLY A 888 -14.70 -4.58 50.75
C GLY A 888 -15.74 -5.68 50.94
N SER A 889 -16.17 -5.87 52.19
CA SER A 889 -17.15 -6.90 52.57
C SER A 889 -18.53 -6.72 51.91
N ALA A 890 -18.85 -5.51 51.42
CA ALA A 890 -20.14 -5.19 50.79
C ALA A 890 -20.12 -5.28 49.25
N GLY A 891 -18.96 -5.53 48.63
CA GLY A 891 -18.73 -5.53 47.18
C GLY A 891 -17.46 -4.76 46.78
N VAL A 892 -17.41 -4.35 45.51
CA VAL A 892 -16.31 -3.56 44.93
C VAL A 892 -16.72 -2.08 44.84
N ARG A 893 -15.82 -1.18 45.22
CA ARG A 893 -15.96 0.27 45.02
C ARG A 893 -14.89 0.74 44.02
N LEU A 894 -15.31 1.50 43.01
CA LEU A 894 -14.44 2.17 42.04
C LEU A 894 -14.35 3.64 42.43
N GLU A 895 -13.25 4.02 43.08
CA GLU A 895 -12.96 5.40 43.48
C GLU A 895 -12.34 6.15 42.29
N VAL A 896 -12.93 7.28 41.92
CA VAL A 896 -12.58 8.00 40.69
C VAL A 896 -11.85 9.31 41.03
N ASP A 897 -10.63 9.46 40.51
CA ASP A 897 -9.89 10.71 40.57
C ASP A 897 -10.35 11.60 39.42
N ALA A 898 -10.94 12.76 39.72
CA ALA A 898 -11.48 13.66 38.71
C ALA A 898 -11.05 15.11 38.89
N VAL A 899 -11.00 15.84 37.77
CA VAL A 899 -10.83 17.29 37.72
C VAL A 899 -12.18 17.92 37.37
N GLY A 900 -12.69 18.79 38.24
CA GLY A 900 -14.02 19.38 38.09
C GLY A 900 -15.13 18.47 38.62
N ASP A 901 -16.35 18.64 38.10
CA ASP A 901 -17.52 17.82 38.47
C ASP A 901 -17.68 16.64 37.49
N PRO A 902 -17.38 15.39 37.90
CA PRO A 902 -17.52 14.20 37.05
C PRO A 902 -18.93 13.58 37.10
N SER A 903 -19.96 14.28 37.62
CA SER A 903 -21.29 13.71 37.86
C SER A 903 -21.91 13.04 36.63
N VAL A 904 -21.69 13.59 35.43
CA VAL A 904 -22.16 13.02 34.16
C VAL A 904 -21.42 11.72 33.82
N ASP A 905 -20.11 11.68 33.98
CA ASP A 905 -19.26 10.52 33.71
C ASP A 905 -19.54 9.38 34.69
N LEU A 906 -19.66 9.69 35.99
CA LEU A 906 -20.01 8.70 37.02
C LEU A 906 -21.37 8.08 36.75
N LYS A 907 -22.37 8.89 36.38
CA LYS A 907 -23.70 8.37 36.04
C LYS A 907 -23.66 7.46 34.80
N ALA A 908 -22.90 7.86 33.77
CA ALA A 908 -22.76 7.06 32.56
C ALA A 908 -22.00 5.75 32.81
N ALA A 909 -20.96 5.76 33.64
CA ALA A 909 -20.24 4.57 34.07
C ALA A 909 -21.14 3.61 34.86
N ASP A 910 -21.93 4.13 35.82
CA ASP A 910 -22.85 3.33 36.64
C ASP A 910 -23.96 2.68 35.79
N ASP A 911 -24.50 3.40 34.81
CA ASP A 911 -25.49 2.90 33.85
C ASP A 911 -24.90 1.80 32.94
N LYS A 912 -23.59 1.86 32.64
CA LYS A 912 -22.89 0.89 31.79
C LYS A 912 -22.30 -0.31 32.55
N ALA A 913 -22.20 -0.24 33.88
CA ALA A 913 -21.54 -1.23 34.73
C ALA A 913 -22.32 -2.56 34.89
N GLY A 914 -23.52 -2.72 34.31
CA GLY A 914 -24.33 -3.95 34.39
C GLY A 914 -23.55 -5.22 34.08
N LEU A 915 -22.97 -5.29 32.89
CA LEU A 915 -22.13 -6.42 32.48
C LEU A 915 -20.95 -6.69 33.43
N LEU A 916 -20.31 -5.66 33.99
CA LEU A 916 -19.22 -5.85 34.94
C LEU A 916 -19.74 -6.45 36.26
N ARG A 917 -20.88 -5.97 36.77
CA ARG A 917 -21.53 -6.54 37.98
C ARG A 917 -21.87 -8.02 37.78
N ASP A 918 -22.39 -8.38 36.61
CA ASP A 918 -22.73 -9.77 36.27
C ASP A 918 -21.48 -10.66 36.20
N VAL A 919 -20.39 -10.15 35.62
CA VAL A 919 -19.11 -10.87 35.52
C VAL A 919 -18.49 -11.09 36.90
N LEU A 920 -18.52 -10.09 37.78
CA LEU A 920 -17.90 -10.17 39.10
C LEU A 920 -18.77 -10.91 40.13
N GLY A 921 -20.07 -11.03 39.90
CA GLY A 921 -21.01 -11.64 40.85
C GLY A 921 -21.19 -10.84 42.16
N VAL A 922 -20.69 -9.61 42.23
CA VAL A 922 -20.74 -8.74 43.41
C VAL A 922 -21.28 -7.35 43.05
N ARG A 923 -21.71 -6.59 44.06
CA ARG A 923 -22.12 -5.20 43.86
C ARG A 923 -20.91 -4.34 43.49
N VAL A 924 -21.04 -3.53 42.45
CA VAL A 924 -20.07 -2.51 42.04
C VAL A 924 -20.68 -1.13 42.28
N ARG A 925 -20.00 -0.28 43.05
CA ARG A 925 -20.31 1.15 43.23
C ARG A 925 -19.20 2.00 42.63
N ILE A 926 -19.56 3.17 42.10
CA ILE A 926 -18.63 4.12 41.48
C ILE A 926 -18.86 5.49 42.12
N ASP A 927 -17.83 6.05 42.75
CA ASP A 927 -17.90 7.30 43.49
C ASP A 927 -16.55 8.05 43.47
N VAL A 928 -16.56 9.33 43.84
CA VAL A 928 -15.34 10.12 44.08
C VAL A 928 -14.90 9.85 45.52
N PRO A 929 -13.60 9.72 45.84
CA PRO A 929 -13.16 9.58 47.22
C PRO A 929 -13.71 10.72 48.10
N ASP A 930 -14.31 10.36 49.24
CA ASP A 930 -14.78 11.32 50.23
C ASP A 930 -13.59 12.21 50.65
N GLN A 931 -13.75 13.54 50.59
CA GLN A 931 -12.89 14.45 51.34
C GLN A 931 -13.20 14.24 52.82
N ALA A 932 -12.60 13.23 53.44
CA ALA A 932 -12.87 12.87 54.82
C ALA A 932 -12.36 13.95 55.78
N GLU A 933 -13.25 14.39 56.67
CA GLU A 933 -12.94 14.59 58.10
C GLU A 933 -11.59 15.27 58.39
N GLU A 934 -11.46 16.56 58.08
CA GLU A 934 -10.47 17.40 58.77
C GLU A 934 -10.91 17.62 60.22
N ALA A 935 -10.19 16.97 61.12
CA ALA A 935 -9.88 17.40 62.48
C ALA A 935 -11.04 17.91 63.37
N VAL A 936 -11.64 16.98 64.13
CA VAL A 936 -12.04 17.29 65.52
C VAL A 936 -11.37 16.26 66.42
N ASP A 937 -10.06 16.43 66.59
CA ASP A 937 -9.34 15.96 67.78
C ASP A 937 -9.32 17.15 68.75
N ASP A 938 -10.46 17.40 69.41
CA ASP A 938 -10.56 18.35 70.51
C ASP A 938 -9.99 17.66 71.76
N GLY A 939 -8.66 17.67 71.86
CA GLY A 939 -7.92 17.28 73.03
C GLY A 939 -7.56 18.49 73.90
N SER A 940 -8.25 18.62 75.04
CA SER A 940 -7.94 19.44 76.25
C SER A 940 -8.52 20.87 76.32
#